data_AF-A0AAX4HZ78-F1
#
_entry.id   AF-A0AAX4HZ78-F1
#
_cell.length_a   1.000
_cell.length_b   1.000
_cell.length_c   1.000
_cell.angle_alpha   90.00
_cell.angle_beta   90.00
_cell.angle_gamma   90.00
#
_symmetry.space_group_name_H-M   'P 1'
#
loop_
_entity.id
_entity.type
_entity.pdbx_description
1 polymer ?
#
loop_
_entity_poly.entity_id
_entity_poly.type
_entity_poly.pdbx_seq_one_letter_code
_entity_poly.pdbx_strand_id
1 'polypeptide(L)'
;MFSFVLTAALLLAELASGHRLRGLHGRAHALPHGPWTHADFAKRSSEDLFVRISHDRPILVPTRDDHPQRPVGIKADDAPIQTNKFYANFFAGKQDNATWTYPYSVWWSNDTVKHGHGLSVSHTDRGEFVYGAGDPAQSFEDPLFQQSIALSARELQNGTVLTTDTLTAFAVNVNLAPWKGAKPVVTFPLVQGMAFVTGVYSDATVLIQSQKHFSNITDLRLGSYGLGAAVYGWSARLSDGSTWLIYLNPSEYSQRPTLRMTDKGTLLGPRGFTGTVQVAKNPSGPSGVEVFNKAAGAYPAGATISGSVSGKTGTYTLAWTKKGVTQNPLLMFALPHHVKSFDRTTAQGLTSVTLAATTKGIATATLADAFTMVEDNLPTDISFDPWSPSLGSVGSKGAPGGTISDEAKAAVVEAARIELARDVVALTNLTSKYFSGIAFSVYARALYAVHEIAGDTSFTDEALRKLKSAFDRYVNNQEQNPLLYDEVWKGIVSSGSYGNNDSSNDFGNTYYNDHHFHYSYYVYTAAVIAHFDPAWLTKNDGLNKLWVDNLVRDWANPSTEDPFFPFSRAFDWFHGHSWARGVLEAPDGKDQESSSEDAFSTYAIKMWARVTGDARTEARSNLQLAITARSLQSYYLLATDNDVQPPRFVDNRVAGILWDRKVNHTTYFGDVTAYIQGIHMLPIVPTSAYVRTPAFVRQEWDQYFAGNKSGHLTAAGYAGHVYVNLAIADRPGAVESYEFMKGLTPSSPYLDGVSLAWNLAYTAALGGSLNSNSTMNSTIYRRV
;
A
#
# COMPACT_ATOMS: atom_id res chain seq x y z
N MET A 1 4.90 -28.25 -3.84
CA MET A 1 4.07 -28.94 -2.82
C MET A 1 2.82 -28.16 -2.40
N PHE A 2 2.56 -26.93 -2.90
CA PHE A 2 1.46 -26.08 -2.44
C PHE A 2 0.18 -26.07 -3.32
N SER A 3 0.20 -26.62 -4.54
CA SER A 3 -1.01 -26.76 -5.37
C SER A 3 -1.87 -27.98 -5.01
N PHE A 4 -1.36 -28.89 -4.16
CA PHE A 4 -2.06 -30.14 -3.78
C PHE A 4 -2.91 -30.04 -2.51
N VAL A 5 -2.86 -28.92 -1.77
CA VAL A 5 -3.56 -28.81 -0.48
C VAL A 5 -5.02 -28.38 -0.65
N LEU A 6 -5.35 -27.65 -1.72
CA LEU A 6 -6.70 -27.14 -1.95
C LEU A 6 -7.72 -28.27 -2.28
N THR A 7 -7.28 -29.35 -2.93
CA THR A 7 -8.16 -30.46 -3.32
C THR A 7 -8.39 -31.47 -2.19
N ALA A 8 -7.51 -31.53 -1.18
CA ALA A 8 -7.55 -32.56 -0.13
C ALA A 8 -8.40 -32.17 1.10
N ALA A 9 -8.54 -30.87 1.40
CA ALA A 9 -9.30 -30.40 2.55
C ALA A 9 -10.83 -30.44 2.36
N LEU A 10 -11.30 -30.48 1.10
CA LEU A 10 -12.71 -30.40 0.74
C LEU A 10 -13.47 -31.75 0.76
N LEU A 11 -12.78 -32.88 0.92
CA LEU A 11 -13.35 -34.23 0.76
C LEU A 11 -13.61 -35.00 2.07
N LEU A 12 -13.31 -34.43 3.23
CA LEU A 12 -13.32 -35.17 4.52
C LEU A 12 -14.32 -34.66 5.58
N ALA A 13 -15.20 -33.71 5.25
CA ALA A 13 -16.16 -33.14 6.21
C ALA A 13 -17.60 -33.69 6.10
N GLU A 14 -17.84 -34.69 5.25
CA GLU A 14 -19.10 -35.44 5.23
C GLU A 14 -19.01 -36.58 6.24
N LEU A 15 -19.57 -36.40 7.45
CA LEU A 15 -20.18 -37.42 8.34
C LEU A 15 -20.18 -36.96 9.81
N ALA A 16 -21.24 -36.25 10.25
CA ALA A 16 -21.82 -36.40 11.60
C ALA A 16 -23.07 -35.51 11.79
N SER A 17 -24.15 -36.19 12.20
CA SER A 17 -25.45 -35.74 12.74
C SER A 17 -25.40 -34.55 13.70
N GLY A 18 -26.42 -33.68 13.90
CA GLY A 18 -27.86 -33.80 13.72
C GLY A 18 -28.59 -33.75 15.09
N HIS A 19 -29.25 -32.63 15.46
CA HIS A 19 -30.60 -32.59 16.07
C HIS A 19 -31.11 -31.17 16.42
N ARG A 20 -32.44 -31.07 16.43
CA ARG A 20 -33.35 -29.90 16.46
C ARG A 20 -33.54 -29.25 17.84
N LEU A 21 -34.03 -27.98 17.86
CA LEU A 21 -35.29 -27.50 18.48
C LEU A 21 -35.37 -25.94 18.42
N ARG A 22 -36.33 -25.33 17.71
CA ARG A 22 -37.56 -24.60 18.19
C ARG A 22 -37.33 -23.78 19.48
N GLY A 23 -37.63 -22.48 19.61
CA GLY A 23 -38.37 -21.47 18.83
C GLY A 23 -38.96 -20.46 19.84
N LEU A 24 -39.16 -19.18 19.48
CA LEU A 24 -40.31 -18.31 19.86
C LEU A 24 -40.09 -16.82 19.51
N HIS A 25 -41.19 -16.19 19.15
CA HIS A 25 -41.36 -14.88 18.54
C HIS A 25 -41.33 -13.68 19.51
N GLY A 26 -40.92 -12.52 19.00
CA GLY A 26 -41.26 -11.20 19.54
C GLY A 26 -41.33 -10.17 18.40
N ARG A 27 -42.52 -9.58 18.17
CA ARG A 27 -42.80 -8.54 17.18
C ARG A 27 -42.24 -7.18 17.64
N ALA A 28 -41.63 -6.42 16.74
CA ALA A 28 -41.45 -4.98 16.90
C ALA A 28 -41.74 -4.25 15.58
N HIS A 29 -42.38 -3.07 15.72
CA HIS A 29 -43.07 -2.30 14.70
C HIS A 29 -42.15 -1.60 13.70
N ALA A 30 -42.60 -1.54 12.44
CA ALA A 30 -41.96 -0.89 11.30
C ALA A 30 -42.29 0.61 11.20
N LEU A 31 -41.33 1.41 10.73
CA LEU A 31 -41.53 2.70 10.08
C LEU A 31 -40.54 2.85 8.89
N PRO A 32 -40.88 3.63 7.84
CA PRO A 32 -40.68 3.22 6.45
C PRO A 32 -39.39 3.74 5.79
N HIS A 33 -38.81 2.86 4.97
CA HIS A 33 -37.76 3.12 4.01
C HIS A 33 -38.31 3.71 2.71
N GLY A 34 -37.58 4.66 2.11
CA GLY A 34 -37.65 5.01 0.70
C GLY A 34 -36.29 4.75 0.02
N PRO A 35 -36.26 4.46 -1.30
CA PRO A 35 -35.03 4.13 -2.03
C PRO A 35 -34.19 5.39 -2.28
N TRP A 36 -32.90 5.30 -1.96
CA TRP A 36 -31.91 6.37 -2.18
C TRP A 36 -31.60 6.50 -3.67
N THR A 37 -32.01 7.60 -4.29
CA THR A 37 -31.69 7.92 -5.69
C THR A 37 -30.33 8.61 -5.81
N HIS A 38 -29.56 8.27 -6.87
CA HIS A 38 -28.20 8.74 -7.17
C HIS A 38 -27.96 10.27 -7.27
N ALA A 39 -28.97 11.12 -7.10
CA ALA A 39 -28.88 12.56 -7.36
C ALA A 39 -28.32 13.39 -6.18
N ASP A 40 -28.25 12.86 -4.95
CA ASP A 40 -27.86 13.64 -3.77
C ASP A 40 -26.34 13.72 -3.50
N PHE A 41 -25.52 13.01 -4.27
CA PHE A 41 -24.06 12.98 -4.06
C PHE A 41 -23.32 14.18 -4.68
N ALA A 42 -23.96 14.96 -5.57
CA ALA A 42 -23.26 15.95 -6.40
C ALA A 42 -23.11 17.35 -5.77
N LYS A 43 -23.51 17.58 -4.50
CA LYS A 43 -23.65 18.95 -3.96
C LYS A 43 -23.02 19.24 -2.58
N ARG A 44 -22.08 18.43 -2.08
CA ARG A 44 -21.28 18.78 -0.89
C ARG A 44 -19.80 18.91 -1.24
N SER A 45 -19.31 20.15 -1.29
CA SER A 45 -17.88 20.48 -1.30
C SER A 45 -17.43 20.98 0.08
N SER A 46 -16.20 20.65 0.46
CA SER A 46 -15.37 21.19 1.57
C SER A 46 -15.40 20.52 2.96
N GLU A 47 -15.64 19.21 3.06
CA GLU A 47 -15.37 18.48 4.32
C GLU A 47 -13.98 17.83 4.28
N ASP A 48 -13.24 17.93 5.39
CA ASP A 48 -11.97 17.21 5.60
C ASP A 48 -12.20 15.69 5.56
N LEU A 49 -11.53 15.02 4.62
CA LEU A 49 -11.62 13.57 4.41
C LEU A 49 -10.95 12.75 5.53
N PHE A 50 -10.09 13.36 6.34
CA PHE A 50 -9.22 12.68 7.31
C PHE A 50 -9.72 12.80 8.76
N VAL A 51 -10.96 12.38 8.98
CA VAL A 51 -11.55 12.31 10.32
C VAL A 51 -11.76 10.89 10.78
N ARG A 52 -11.69 10.69 12.09
CA ARG A 52 -11.90 9.40 12.76
C ARG A 52 -13.21 8.72 12.33
N ILE A 53 -13.18 7.40 12.22
CA ILE A 53 -14.34 6.55 11.90
C ILE A 53 -15.22 6.34 13.14
N SER A 54 -14.60 6.07 14.29
CA SER A 54 -15.29 5.83 15.56
C SER A 54 -14.40 6.22 16.76
N HIS A 55 -15.03 6.42 17.92
CA HIS A 55 -14.37 6.55 19.24
C HIS A 55 -14.38 5.24 20.03
N ASP A 56 -15.04 4.22 19.51
CA ASP A 56 -15.31 3.01 20.26
C ASP A 56 -14.03 2.21 20.48
N ARG A 57 -13.91 1.63 21.68
CA ARG A 57 -12.89 0.61 21.93
C ARG A 57 -13.10 -0.55 20.96
N PRO A 58 -12.04 -1.19 20.45
CA PRO A 58 -12.17 -2.48 19.80
C PRO A 58 -12.92 -3.42 20.76
N ILE A 59 -14.10 -3.88 20.34
CA ILE A 59 -14.92 -4.80 21.14
C ILE A 59 -14.77 -6.23 20.60
N LEU A 60 -15.18 -7.19 21.44
CA LEU A 60 -15.34 -8.62 21.08
C LEU A 60 -14.07 -9.41 20.82
N VAL A 61 -12.90 -8.80 20.95
CA VAL A 61 -11.61 -9.50 20.87
C VAL A 61 -10.90 -9.44 22.22
N PRO A 62 -10.33 -10.55 22.71
CA PRO A 62 -9.48 -10.52 23.88
C PRO A 62 -8.25 -9.63 23.65
N THR A 63 -7.89 -8.89 24.68
CA THR A 63 -6.70 -8.04 24.70
C THR A 63 -5.47 -8.84 25.13
N ARG A 64 -4.31 -8.58 24.51
CA ARG A 64 -3.01 -9.16 24.89
C ARG A 64 -1.89 -8.13 24.80
N ASP A 65 -0.96 -8.19 25.74
CA ASP A 65 0.22 -7.31 25.83
C ASP A 65 1.54 -8.05 25.62
N ASP A 66 1.48 -9.32 25.21
CA ASP A 66 2.59 -10.25 25.07
C ASP A 66 2.88 -10.65 23.62
N HIS A 67 2.69 -9.70 22.70
CA HIS A 67 3.00 -9.88 21.27
C HIS A 67 4.41 -10.48 21.08
N PRO A 68 4.57 -11.53 20.24
CA PRO A 68 5.81 -12.30 20.14
C PRO A 68 7.00 -11.49 19.60
N GLN A 69 6.75 -10.46 18.79
CA GLN A 69 7.75 -9.47 18.39
C GLN A 69 7.50 -8.14 19.10
N ARG A 70 8.36 -7.75 20.04
CA ARG A 70 8.30 -6.44 20.70
C ARG A 70 9.16 -5.40 19.97
N PRO A 71 8.80 -4.10 20.05
CA PRO A 71 9.64 -3.02 19.55
C PRO A 71 10.95 -2.90 20.35
N VAL A 72 12.03 -2.54 19.66
CA VAL A 72 13.34 -2.29 20.24
C VAL A 72 13.65 -0.79 20.17
N GLY A 73 14.19 -0.22 21.26
CA GLY A 73 14.62 1.18 21.28
C GLY A 73 13.49 2.22 21.28
N ILE A 74 12.24 1.81 21.46
CA ILE A 74 11.09 2.72 21.61
C ILE A 74 10.79 2.88 23.10
N LYS A 75 10.55 4.13 23.54
CA LYS A 75 10.02 4.37 24.89
C LYS A 75 8.54 4.00 24.89
N ALA A 76 8.12 3.13 25.80
CA ALA A 76 6.72 2.78 25.97
C ALA A 76 5.90 4.05 26.25
N ASP A 77 5.01 4.38 25.31
CA ASP A 77 3.86 5.25 25.52
C ASP A 77 2.58 4.48 25.14
N ASP A 78 1.42 5.00 25.52
CA ASP A 78 0.13 4.36 25.28
C ASP A 78 -0.40 4.61 23.85
N ALA A 79 0.38 5.27 22.98
CA ALA A 79 -0.06 5.67 21.65
C ALA A 79 0.06 4.53 20.62
N PRO A 80 -0.82 4.48 19.60
CA PRO A 80 -0.67 3.53 18.51
C PRO A 80 0.64 3.69 17.72
N ILE A 81 1.38 2.59 17.59
CA ILE A 81 2.68 2.54 16.91
C ILE A 81 2.48 2.04 15.47
N GLN A 82 3.11 2.70 14.52
CA GLN A 82 3.11 2.30 13.12
C GLN A 82 3.89 0.99 12.90
N THR A 83 3.34 0.09 12.08
CA THR A 83 3.92 -1.23 11.81
C THR A 83 4.40 -1.39 10.36
N ASN A 84 3.67 -0.85 9.38
CA ASN A 84 3.93 -1.02 7.94
C ASN A 84 4.49 0.27 7.31
N LYS A 85 5.41 0.95 8.01
CA LYS A 85 6.06 2.19 7.55
C LYS A 85 7.55 2.03 7.30
N PHE A 86 8.10 2.90 6.45
CA PHE A 86 9.45 2.81 5.88
C PHE A 86 10.55 2.59 6.94
N TYR A 87 10.38 3.13 8.14
CA TYR A 87 11.37 3.13 9.23
C TYR A 87 11.32 1.93 10.18
N ALA A 88 10.51 0.90 9.90
CA ALA A 88 10.35 -0.22 10.84
C ALA A 88 11.66 -0.93 11.21
N ASN A 89 12.65 -0.91 10.31
CA ASN A 89 13.98 -1.47 10.58
C ASN A 89 14.71 -0.78 11.74
N PHE A 90 14.37 0.45 12.12
CA PHE A 90 14.98 1.12 13.28
C PHE A 90 14.41 0.70 14.63
N PHE A 91 13.34 -0.10 14.67
CA PHE A 91 12.79 -0.65 15.91
C PHE A 91 12.57 -2.16 15.87
N ALA A 92 12.94 -2.81 14.75
CA ALA A 92 12.89 -4.25 14.59
C ALA A 92 14.28 -4.87 14.85
N GLY A 93 14.28 -6.00 15.57
CA GLY A 93 15.45 -6.83 15.83
C GLY A 93 16.72 -6.05 16.21
N LYS A 94 17.79 -6.13 15.41
CA LYS A 94 19.10 -5.54 15.69
C LYS A 94 19.22 -4.05 15.35
N GLN A 95 18.23 -3.46 14.69
CA GLN A 95 18.22 -2.05 14.27
C GLN A 95 19.32 -1.65 13.27
N ASP A 96 19.94 -2.61 12.58
CA ASP A 96 21.11 -2.41 11.70
C ASP A 96 20.81 -2.57 10.20
N ASN A 97 19.56 -2.91 9.84
CA ASN A 97 19.10 -2.93 8.45
C ASN A 97 18.87 -1.52 7.91
N ALA A 98 18.95 -1.38 6.58
CA ALA A 98 18.68 -0.12 5.90
C ALA A 98 17.20 0.24 5.84
N THR A 99 16.95 1.53 5.71
CA THR A 99 15.62 2.15 5.59
C THR A 99 15.68 3.12 4.42
N TRP A 100 14.65 3.11 3.56
CA TRP A 100 14.60 3.96 2.37
C TRP A 100 13.66 5.14 2.61
N THR A 101 14.22 6.35 2.58
CA THR A 101 13.41 7.58 2.63
C THR A 101 13.14 8.12 1.23
N TYR A 102 13.86 7.63 0.23
CA TYR A 102 13.85 8.05 -1.17
C TYR A 102 14.22 9.54 -1.38
N PRO A 103 15.28 9.82 -2.16
CA PRO A 103 16.08 8.89 -2.96
C PRO A 103 17.20 8.21 -2.15
N TYR A 104 17.33 8.51 -0.85
CA TYR A 104 18.36 7.94 0.00
C TYR A 104 17.90 6.65 0.69
N SER A 105 18.87 5.77 0.92
CA SER A 105 18.78 4.74 1.95
C SER A 105 19.71 5.12 3.11
N VAL A 106 19.26 4.83 4.33
CA VAL A 106 19.97 5.14 5.57
C VAL A 106 19.95 3.96 6.53
N TRP A 107 21.01 3.77 7.30
CA TRP A 107 21.07 2.72 8.33
C TRP A 107 21.99 3.13 9.46
N TRP A 108 21.72 2.59 10.64
CA TRP A 108 22.65 2.70 11.74
C TRP A 108 23.80 1.73 11.53
N SER A 109 25.01 2.26 11.36
CA SER A 109 26.20 1.43 11.34
C SER A 109 26.57 1.14 12.78
N ASN A 110 26.25 -0.06 13.26
CA ASN A 110 26.70 -0.58 14.55
C ASN A 110 27.74 -1.70 14.41
N ASP A 111 28.21 -1.95 13.18
CA ASP A 111 29.25 -2.94 12.91
C ASP A 111 30.61 -2.40 13.36
N THR A 112 31.10 -2.95 14.48
CA THR A 112 32.39 -2.61 15.09
C THR A 112 33.59 -2.87 14.17
N VAL A 113 33.44 -3.72 13.14
CA VAL A 113 34.48 -4.02 12.16
C VAL A 113 34.57 -2.94 11.07
N LYS A 114 33.48 -2.20 10.83
CA LYS A 114 33.38 -1.18 9.76
C LYS A 114 33.50 0.26 10.24
N HIS A 115 33.80 0.48 11.52
CA HIS A 115 34.16 1.77 12.15
C HIS A 115 33.18 2.95 11.96
N GLY A 116 31.92 2.67 11.60
CA GLY A 116 30.86 3.67 11.66
C GLY A 116 30.08 3.50 12.97
N HIS A 117 29.85 4.58 13.71
CA HIS A 117 28.97 4.61 14.90
C HIS A 117 27.83 5.63 14.73
N GLY A 118 27.54 6.03 13.49
CA GLY A 118 26.55 7.04 13.13
C GLY A 118 25.49 6.52 12.15
N LEU A 119 24.77 7.44 11.53
CA LEU A 119 23.83 7.13 10.47
C LEU A 119 24.56 7.17 9.12
N SER A 120 24.65 6.01 8.47
CA SER A 120 25.13 5.90 7.11
C SER A 120 24.06 6.33 6.12
N VAL A 121 24.49 6.95 5.03
CA VAL A 121 23.68 7.43 3.92
C VAL A 121 24.24 6.86 2.63
N SER A 122 23.34 6.33 1.80
CA SER A 122 23.66 5.85 0.46
C SER A 122 22.69 6.42 -0.57
N HIS A 123 23.20 6.52 -1.79
CA HIS A 123 22.41 6.69 -2.99
C HIS A 123 23.14 6.02 -4.15
N THR A 124 22.44 5.18 -4.90
CA THR A 124 22.95 4.50 -6.09
C THR A 124 22.35 5.11 -7.34
N ASP A 125 23.18 5.48 -8.33
CA ASP A 125 22.66 5.94 -9.62
C ASP A 125 22.07 4.76 -10.40
N ARG A 126 21.02 5.00 -11.20
CA ARG A 126 20.31 3.92 -11.94
C ARG A 126 21.22 3.09 -12.86
N GLY A 127 22.33 3.68 -13.34
CA GLY A 127 23.35 2.99 -14.14
C GLY A 127 24.22 2.01 -13.34
N GLU A 128 24.17 2.06 -12.01
CA GLU A 128 24.94 1.23 -11.07
C GLU A 128 24.06 0.18 -10.37
N PHE A 129 22.78 0.07 -10.74
CA PHE A 129 21.91 -0.99 -10.23
C PHE A 129 22.43 -2.37 -10.63
N VAL A 130 22.24 -3.34 -9.74
CA VAL A 130 22.50 -4.75 -10.01
C VAL A 130 21.25 -5.32 -10.67
N TYR A 131 21.40 -5.88 -11.87
CA TYR A 131 20.31 -6.52 -12.60
C TYR A 131 20.42 -8.04 -12.50
N GLY A 132 19.28 -8.69 -12.31
CA GLY A 132 19.13 -10.14 -12.40
C GLY A 132 19.37 -10.67 -13.82
N ALA A 133 19.37 -12.00 -13.95
CA ALA A 133 19.54 -12.66 -15.24
C ALA A 133 18.36 -12.38 -16.19
N GLY A 134 18.59 -12.56 -17.50
CA GLY A 134 17.55 -12.45 -18.53
C GLY A 134 17.55 -11.13 -19.30
N ASP A 135 16.80 -11.13 -20.40
CA ASP A 135 16.39 -9.95 -21.17
C ASP A 135 14.92 -10.15 -21.60
N PRO A 136 13.93 -9.53 -20.93
CA PRO A 136 14.08 -8.59 -19.82
C PRO A 136 14.76 -9.17 -18.58
N ALA A 137 15.43 -8.29 -17.82
CA ALA A 137 16.05 -8.65 -16.56
C ALA A 137 14.99 -9.10 -15.54
N GLN A 138 15.22 -10.24 -14.89
CA GLN A 138 14.29 -10.78 -13.88
C GLN A 138 14.13 -9.86 -12.67
N SER A 139 15.18 -9.12 -12.31
CA SER A 139 15.18 -8.24 -11.14
C SER A 139 16.10 -7.05 -11.33
N PHE A 140 15.94 -6.04 -10.47
CA PHE A 140 16.95 -5.02 -10.26
C PHE A 140 16.95 -4.57 -8.80
N GLU A 141 18.12 -4.16 -8.31
CA GLU A 141 18.31 -3.69 -6.94
C GLU A 141 19.48 -2.70 -6.82
N ASP A 142 19.45 -1.86 -5.77
CA ASP A 142 20.66 -1.15 -5.36
C ASP A 142 21.63 -2.11 -4.63
N PRO A 143 22.96 -1.84 -4.64
CA PRO A 143 23.92 -2.67 -3.90
C PRO A 143 23.80 -2.51 -2.37
N LEU A 144 23.96 -3.63 -1.64
CA LEU A 144 23.89 -3.65 -0.18
C LEU A 144 24.94 -2.74 0.49
N PHE A 145 24.46 -1.94 1.45
CA PHE A 145 25.27 -1.23 2.46
C PHE A 145 26.45 -0.40 1.91
N GLN A 146 26.27 0.28 0.77
CA GLN A 146 27.28 1.16 0.18
C GLN A 146 27.31 2.52 0.88
N GLN A 147 28.10 2.71 1.93
CA GLN A 147 28.16 4.00 2.63
C GLN A 147 28.83 5.07 1.75
N SER A 148 28.02 5.98 1.18
CA SER A 148 28.53 7.15 0.48
C SER A 148 29.06 8.17 1.49
N ILE A 149 28.22 8.56 2.45
CA ILE A 149 28.56 9.46 3.56
C ILE A 149 27.90 8.94 4.84
N ALA A 150 28.51 9.12 6.00
CA ALA A 150 27.89 8.93 7.29
C ALA A 150 27.99 10.18 8.16
N LEU A 151 26.92 10.46 8.90
CA LEU A 151 26.87 11.49 9.94
C LEU A 151 27.04 10.82 11.31
N SER A 152 28.07 11.21 12.05
CA SER A 152 28.43 10.64 13.34
C SER A 152 28.90 11.72 14.32
N ALA A 153 29.22 11.33 15.54
CA ALA A 153 29.88 12.17 16.54
C ALA A 153 31.03 11.39 17.18
N ARG A 154 32.08 12.08 17.64
CA ARG A 154 33.24 11.41 18.27
C ARG A 154 32.87 10.65 19.53
N GLU A 155 31.83 11.10 20.21
CA GLU A 155 31.25 10.52 21.41
C GLU A 155 30.57 9.18 21.12
N LEU A 156 30.14 8.93 19.87
CA LEU A 156 29.57 7.67 19.44
C LEU A 156 30.69 6.65 19.15
N GLN A 157 30.75 5.60 19.96
CA GLN A 157 31.75 4.53 19.92
C GLN A 157 31.09 3.18 20.21
N ASN A 158 31.89 2.16 20.53
CA ASN A 158 31.38 0.93 21.16
C ASN A 158 30.53 1.28 22.39
N GLY A 159 29.29 0.78 22.41
CA GLY A 159 28.30 1.10 23.43
C GLY A 159 27.19 2.04 22.96
N THR A 160 27.32 2.64 21.77
CA THR A 160 26.27 3.46 21.15
C THR A 160 24.95 2.70 21.12
N VAL A 161 23.86 3.40 21.43
CA VAL A 161 22.50 2.86 21.38
C VAL A 161 21.63 3.70 20.47
N LEU A 162 20.78 3.02 19.71
CA LEU A 162 19.73 3.63 18.91
C LEU A 162 18.40 3.58 19.64
N THR A 163 17.72 4.71 19.66
CA THR A 163 16.31 4.79 20.07
C THR A 163 15.51 5.53 19.00
N THR A 164 14.20 5.33 18.99
CA THR A 164 13.29 6.04 18.08
C THR A 164 12.14 6.68 18.83
N ASP A 165 11.67 7.82 18.31
CA ASP A 165 10.45 8.50 18.73
C ASP A 165 9.77 9.15 17.52
N THR A 166 8.62 9.80 17.75
CA THR A 166 7.86 10.49 16.68
C THR A 166 7.48 9.52 15.55
N LEU A 167 7.05 8.30 15.90
CA LEU A 167 6.71 7.20 14.98
C LEU A 167 5.37 7.46 14.27
N THR A 168 5.33 8.51 13.47
CA THR A 168 4.14 8.95 12.71
C THR A 168 4.14 8.31 11.32
N ALA A 169 3.03 8.38 10.58
CA ALA A 169 2.99 7.79 9.24
C ALA A 169 4.01 8.37 8.25
N PHE A 170 4.50 9.59 8.47
CA PHE A 170 5.35 10.32 7.54
C PHE A 170 6.78 10.57 8.04
N ALA A 171 7.03 10.31 9.32
CA ALA A 171 8.31 10.66 9.94
C ALA A 171 8.67 9.75 11.11
N VAL A 172 9.96 9.71 11.40
CA VAL A 172 10.55 9.13 12.62
C VAL A 172 11.76 9.97 13.02
N ASN A 173 12.03 10.07 14.32
CA ASN A 173 13.34 10.48 14.79
C ASN A 173 14.17 9.25 15.14
N VAL A 174 15.39 9.19 14.60
CA VAL A 174 16.40 8.21 15.00
C VAL A 174 17.41 8.91 15.91
N ASN A 175 17.51 8.46 17.16
CA ASN A 175 18.30 9.09 18.20
C ASN A 175 19.50 8.21 18.55
N LEU A 176 20.72 8.75 18.44
CA LEU A 176 21.94 8.05 18.84
C LEU A 176 22.52 8.64 20.12
N ALA A 177 22.67 7.78 21.13
CA ALA A 177 23.29 8.11 22.40
C ALA A 177 24.56 7.27 22.60
N PRO A 178 25.61 7.81 23.25
CA PRO A 178 26.90 7.13 23.36
C PRO A 178 26.87 5.87 24.24
N TRP A 179 25.90 5.75 25.16
CA TRP A 179 25.61 4.55 25.93
C TRP A 179 24.15 4.53 26.41
N LYS A 180 23.67 3.36 26.84
CA LYS A 180 22.32 3.18 27.38
C LYS A 180 22.08 4.12 28.57
N GLY A 181 21.02 4.94 28.48
CA GLY A 181 20.64 5.91 29.51
C GLY A 181 21.29 7.30 29.37
N ALA A 182 22.24 7.47 28.45
CA ALA A 182 22.71 8.80 28.08
C ALA A 182 21.66 9.56 27.26
N LYS A 183 21.75 10.89 27.26
CA LYS A 183 20.99 11.71 26.32
C LYS A 183 21.52 11.50 24.90
N PRO A 184 20.67 11.50 23.86
CA PRO A 184 21.12 11.50 22.48
C PRO A 184 22.04 12.69 22.21
N VAL A 185 23.16 12.43 21.53
CA VAL A 185 24.10 13.48 21.07
C VAL A 185 23.82 13.90 19.63
N VAL A 186 23.11 13.06 18.87
CA VAL A 186 22.57 13.39 17.55
C VAL A 186 21.20 12.74 17.34
N THR A 187 20.28 13.50 16.75
CA THR A 187 18.96 13.03 16.32
C THR A 187 18.81 13.24 14.82
N PHE A 188 18.31 12.23 14.10
CA PHE A 188 18.03 12.28 12.67
C PHE A 188 16.51 12.28 12.45
N PRO A 189 15.90 13.44 12.16
CA PRO A 189 14.52 13.50 11.68
C PRO A 189 14.47 12.96 10.25
N LEU A 190 13.89 11.77 10.07
CA LEU A 190 13.76 11.11 8.78
C LEU A 190 12.33 11.27 8.27
N VAL A 191 12.22 11.73 7.02
CA VAL A 191 10.95 11.94 6.31
C VAL A 191 11.11 11.45 4.88
N GLN A 192 10.07 10.79 4.34
CA GLN A 192 10.10 10.38 2.94
C GLN A 192 10.20 11.59 2.00
N GLY A 193 11.04 11.49 0.97
CA GLY A 193 11.31 12.56 0.03
C GLY A 193 12.27 13.64 0.55
N MET A 194 12.89 13.49 1.72
CA MET A 194 13.83 14.52 2.20
C MET A 194 15.01 14.72 1.23
N ALA A 195 15.31 15.98 0.85
CA ALA A 195 16.46 16.25 -0.02
C ALA A 195 17.80 16.26 0.73
N PHE A 196 17.76 16.48 2.04
CA PHE A 196 18.91 16.47 2.94
C PHE A 196 18.72 15.41 4.01
N VAL A 197 19.71 14.53 4.19
CA VAL A 197 19.82 13.79 5.45
C VAL A 197 20.35 14.77 6.50
N THR A 198 19.59 14.98 7.56
CA THR A 198 19.88 15.99 8.59
C THR A 198 20.20 15.32 9.92
N GLY A 199 21.33 15.64 10.53
CA GLY A 199 21.64 15.35 11.93
C GLY A 199 21.50 16.60 12.78
N VAL A 200 20.71 16.54 13.84
CA VAL A 200 20.54 17.58 14.86
C VAL A 200 21.43 17.23 16.04
N TYR A 201 22.51 17.98 16.22
CA TYR A 201 23.55 17.72 17.22
C TYR A 201 23.33 18.53 18.49
N SER A 202 23.69 17.95 19.63
CA SER A 202 23.65 18.59 20.95
C SER A 202 24.96 18.35 21.68
N ASP A 203 25.78 19.41 21.82
CA ASP A 203 27.08 19.38 22.51
C ASP A 203 27.99 18.20 22.09
N ALA A 204 28.12 17.97 20.77
CA ALA A 204 28.87 16.85 20.24
C ALA A 204 30.05 17.29 19.36
N THR A 205 31.01 16.40 19.16
CA THR A 205 32.09 16.60 18.20
C THR A 205 31.70 15.99 16.86
N VAL A 206 31.39 16.84 15.87
CA VAL A 206 30.90 16.39 14.54
C VAL A 206 31.95 15.53 13.84
N LEU A 207 31.53 14.36 13.36
CA LEU A 207 32.29 13.51 12.44
C LEU A 207 31.46 13.24 11.18
N ILE A 208 32.07 13.44 10.02
CA ILE A 208 31.49 13.07 8.73
C ILE A 208 32.44 12.08 8.06
N GLN A 209 31.95 10.88 7.77
CA GLN A 209 32.76 9.78 7.29
C GLN A 209 32.33 9.33 5.89
N SER A 210 33.23 8.68 5.14
CA SER A 210 32.92 8.10 3.83
C SER A 210 33.78 6.87 3.55
N GLN A 211 33.14 5.73 3.28
CA GLN A 211 33.83 4.54 2.76
C GLN A 211 34.30 4.70 1.31
N LYS A 212 33.76 5.69 0.59
CA LYS A 212 34.18 6.04 -0.78
C LYS A 212 35.39 6.99 -0.80
N HIS A 213 35.85 7.44 0.37
CA HIS A 213 36.91 8.41 0.57
C HIS A 213 36.66 9.79 -0.07
N PHE A 214 36.94 10.85 0.66
CA PHE A 214 36.95 12.23 0.18
C PHE A 214 38.20 12.48 -0.69
N SER A 215 37.98 12.85 -1.94
CA SER A 215 39.05 13.25 -2.86
C SER A 215 39.32 14.75 -2.79
N ASN A 216 38.29 15.57 -2.56
CA ASN A 216 38.42 17.01 -2.40
C ASN A 216 37.26 17.57 -1.54
N ILE A 217 37.52 18.64 -0.80
CA ILE A 217 36.51 19.44 -0.11
C ILE A 217 36.71 20.92 -0.45
N THR A 218 35.67 21.53 -1.01
CA THR A 218 35.69 22.94 -1.45
C THR A 218 34.67 23.73 -0.65
N ASP A 219 35.13 24.79 0.00
CA ASP A 219 34.26 25.75 0.68
C ASP A 219 33.42 26.52 -0.36
N LEU A 220 32.08 26.48 -0.22
CA LEU A 220 31.17 27.13 -1.16
C LEU A 220 31.12 28.66 -0.98
N ARG A 221 31.70 29.20 0.11
CA ARG A 221 31.71 30.61 0.52
C ARG A 221 30.40 31.31 0.17
N LEU A 222 29.32 30.89 0.83
CA LEU A 222 27.92 31.24 0.55
C LEU A 222 27.53 32.74 0.73
N GLY A 223 28.49 33.66 0.75
CA GLY A 223 28.32 35.06 1.14
C GLY A 223 27.58 35.98 0.16
N SER A 224 27.18 35.51 -1.03
CA SER A 224 26.65 36.39 -2.10
C SER A 224 25.21 36.10 -2.54
N TYR A 225 24.51 35.15 -1.91
CA TYR A 225 23.19 34.68 -2.38
C TYR A 225 22.05 34.78 -1.35
N GLY A 226 22.13 35.71 -0.38
CA GLY A 226 20.97 36.08 0.45
C GLY A 226 20.55 35.06 1.52
N LEU A 227 21.50 34.35 2.13
CA LEU A 227 21.21 33.56 3.34
C LEU A 227 21.12 34.47 4.57
N GLY A 228 20.17 34.20 5.45
CA GLY A 228 20.25 34.63 6.85
C GLY A 228 21.56 34.12 7.51
N ALA A 229 22.01 34.82 8.54
CA ALA A 229 23.41 34.91 8.97
C ALA A 229 24.14 33.65 9.53
N ALA A 230 23.74 32.40 9.27
CA ALA A 230 24.33 31.24 9.98
C ALA A 230 24.51 29.89 9.24
N VAL A 231 24.24 29.76 7.92
CA VAL A 231 24.48 28.49 7.19
C VAL A 231 25.83 28.51 6.46
N TYR A 232 26.65 27.47 6.66
CA TYR A 232 27.96 27.31 6.05
C TYR A 232 28.00 26.03 5.21
N GLY A 233 28.48 26.11 3.97
CA GLY A 233 28.41 25.00 3.02
C GLY A 233 29.75 24.61 2.40
N TRP A 234 29.89 23.32 2.10
CA TRP A 234 31.02 22.72 1.38
C TRP A 234 30.53 21.77 0.30
N SER A 235 31.27 21.69 -0.79
CA SER A 235 31.16 20.62 -1.78
C SER A 235 32.25 19.58 -1.52
N ALA A 236 31.84 18.32 -1.34
CA ALA A 236 32.70 17.18 -1.13
C ALA A 236 32.66 16.28 -2.36
N ARG A 237 33.82 16.09 -3.01
CA ARG A 237 33.98 15.10 -4.08
C ARG A 237 34.46 13.79 -3.46
N LEU A 238 33.80 12.68 -3.78
CA LEU A 238 34.22 11.35 -3.35
C LEU A 238 35.09 10.68 -4.43
N SER A 239 35.76 9.57 -4.10
CA SER A 239 36.69 8.92 -5.04
C SER A 239 35.99 8.10 -6.14
N ASP A 240 34.70 7.78 -5.94
CA ASP A 240 33.83 7.22 -6.98
C ASP A 240 33.35 8.26 -8.00
N GLY A 241 33.77 9.52 -7.84
CA GLY A 241 33.40 10.60 -8.73
C GLY A 241 32.05 11.24 -8.40
N SER A 242 31.32 10.78 -7.38
CA SER A 242 30.11 11.45 -6.90
C SER A 242 30.45 12.76 -6.18
N THR A 243 29.49 13.70 -6.20
CA THR A 243 29.60 14.98 -5.49
C THR A 243 28.48 15.08 -4.47
N TRP A 244 28.83 15.49 -3.26
CA TRP A 244 27.93 15.68 -2.13
C TRP A 244 28.10 17.09 -1.58
N LEU A 245 27.02 17.65 -1.06
CA LEU A 245 27.01 18.93 -0.38
C LEU A 245 26.89 18.69 1.11
N ILE A 246 27.63 19.46 1.89
CA ILE A 246 27.63 19.42 3.36
C ILE A 246 27.29 20.81 3.84
N TYR A 247 26.29 20.94 4.71
CA TYR A 247 25.91 22.21 5.33
C TYR A 247 25.94 22.11 6.85
N LEU A 248 26.59 23.07 7.51
CA LEU A 248 26.57 23.23 8.96
C LEU A 248 25.81 24.50 9.30
N ASN A 249 24.88 24.42 10.25
CA ASN A 249 24.12 25.54 10.78
C ASN A 249 24.18 25.51 12.32
N PRO A 250 25.20 26.13 12.94
CA PRO A 250 25.30 26.21 14.40
C PRO A 250 24.17 27.04 15.01
N SER A 251 23.63 26.62 16.15
CA SER A 251 22.64 27.40 16.91
C SER A 251 23.26 28.29 17.99
N GLU A 252 24.44 27.93 18.51
CA GLU A 252 25.07 28.60 19.66
C GLU A 252 26.53 29.01 19.43
N TYR A 253 26.93 29.23 18.18
CA TYR A 253 28.34 29.51 17.83
C TYR A 253 28.49 30.91 17.19
N SER A 254 29.42 31.71 17.73
CA SER A 254 29.73 33.06 17.20
C SER A 254 30.75 33.04 16.05
N GLN A 255 31.43 31.92 15.83
CA GLN A 255 32.47 31.76 14.81
C GLN A 255 32.04 30.77 13.73
N ARG A 256 32.54 30.99 12.51
CA ARG A 256 32.34 30.08 11.39
C ARG A 256 32.90 28.68 11.71
N PRO A 257 32.10 27.60 11.60
CA PRO A 257 32.59 26.25 11.81
C PRO A 257 33.58 25.84 10.73
N THR A 258 34.53 24.98 11.10
CA THR A 258 35.55 24.45 10.18
C THR A 258 35.38 22.94 10.02
N LEU A 259 35.65 22.44 8.82
CA LEU A 259 35.77 21.02 8.53
C LEU A 259 37.23 20.74 8.14
N ARG A 260 37.86 19.78 8.83
CA ARG A 260 39.23 19.36 8.55
C ARG A 260 39.26 17.89 8.20
N MET A 261 39.79 17.56 7.03
CA MET A 261 40.08 16.19 6.66
C MET A 261 41.22 15.66 7.54
N THR A 262 40.94 14.64 8.36
CA THR A 262 41.96 13.98 9.20
C THR A 262 42.67 12.86 8.45
N ASP A 263 41.91 12.19 7.59
CA ASP A 263 42.35 11.17 6.65
C ASP A 263 41.35 11.16 5.48
N LYS A 264 41.62 10.35 4.45
CA LYS A 264 40.76 10.31 3.26
C LYS A 264 39.33 9.83 3.55
N GLY A 265 39.07 9.14 4.67
CA GLY A 265 37.74 8.66 5.04
C GLY A 265 36.99 9.55 6.02
N THR A 266 37.63 10.56 6.62
CA THR A 266 37.06 11.29 7.77
C THR A 266 37.28 12.80 7.69
N LEU A 267 36.17 13.54 7.84
CA LEU A 267 36.15 14.97 8.12
C LEU A 267 35.81 15.18 9.60
N LEU A 268 36.69 15.87 10.31
CA LEU A 268 36.48 16.33 11.68
C LEU A 268 35.89 17.74 11.66
N GLY A 269 34.74 17.90 12.29
CA GLY A 269 34.09 19.19 12.49
C GLY A 269 34.37 19.84 13.86
N PRO A 270 33.60 20.87 14.23
CA PRO A 270 33.74 21.55 15.52
C PRO A 270 33.44 20.63 16.71
N ARG A 271 34.06 20.94 17.85
CA ARG A 271 33.79 20.31 19.16
C ARG A 271 32.71 21.11 19.90
N GLY A 272 31.93 20.44 20.75
CA GLY A 272 30.84 21.07 21.50
C GLY A 272 29.82 21.73 20.57
N PHE A 273 29.55 21.11 19.42
CA PHE A 273 28.68 21.64 18.40
C PHE A 273 27.22 21.36 18.76
N THR A 274 26.43 22.42 18.75
CA THR A 274 24.96 22.38 18.80
C THR A 274 24.42 23.08 17.56
N GLY A 275 23.54 22.39 16.83
CA GLY A 275 23.03 22.86 15.55
C GLY A 275 22.74 21.69 14.60
N THR A 276 22.63 21.98 13.30
CA THR A 276 22.36 20.94 12.30
C THR A 276 23.51 20.73 11.33
N VAL A 277 23.72 19.47 10.95
CA VAL A 277 24.60 19.06 9.86
C VAL A 277 23.74 18.37 8.81
N GLN A 278 23.78 18.83 7.57
CA GLN A 278 22.99 18.32 6.45
C GLN A 278 23.90 17.80 5.35
N VAL A 279 23.54 16.67 4.75
CA VAL A 279 24.22 16.12 3.58
C VAL A 279 23.24 15.82 2.46
N ALA A 280 23.63 16.11 1.22
CA ALA A 280 22.83 15.83 0.03
C ALA A 280 23.71 15.45 -1.17
N LYS A 281 23.30 14.47 -1.96
CA LYS A 281 23.97 14.15 -3.23
C LYS A 281 23.63 15.22 -4.26
N ASN A 282 24.64 15.73 -4.96
CA ASN A 282 24.47 16.72 -6.02
C ASN A 282 24.96 16.19 -7.37
N PRO A 283 24.05 15.68 -8.22
CA PRO A 283 24.39 15.21 -9.56
C PRO A 283 24.52 16.35 -10.58
N SER A 284 23.99 17.55 -10.27
CA SER A 284 23.81 18.65 -11.23
C SER A 284 24.89 19.73 -11.15
N GLY A 285 26.02 19.44 -10.49
CA GLY A 285 27.17 20.33 -10.41
C GLY A 285 26.81 21.73 -9.87
N PRO A 286 27.31 22.83 -10.48
CA PRO A 286 27.02 24.19 -10.03
C PRO A 286 25.52 24.53 -10.00
N SER A 287 24.73 24.09 -10.97
CA SER A 287 23.28 24.35 -10.98
C SER A 287 22.56 23.69 -9.81
N GLY A 288 23.01 22.49 -9.40
CA GLY A 288 22.49 21.84 -8.21
C GLY A 288 22.87 22.57 -6.93
N VAL A 289 24.09 23.13 -6.85
CA VAL A 289 24.51 23.97 -5.71
C VAL A 289 23.55 25.14 -5.52
N GLU A 290 23.14 25.83 -6.59
CA GLU A 290 22.17 26.92 -6.52
C GLU A 290 20.80 26.47 -5.98
N VAL A 291 20.33 25.28 -6.38
CA VAL A 291 19.07 24.71 -5.89
C VAL A 291 19.15 24.35 -4.41
N PHE A 292 20.17 23.57 -4.00
CA PHE A 292 20.32 23.14 -2.61
C PHE A 292 20.58 24.34 -1.67
N ASN A 293 21.33 25.35 -2.10
CA ASN A 293 21.60 26.54 -1.29
C ASN A 293 20.33 27.31 -0.91
N LYS A 294 19.27 27.28 -1.72
CA LYS A 294 18.00 27.95 -1.41
C LYS A 294 17.28 27.33 -0.20
N ALA A 295 17.48 26.03 0.03
CA ALA A 295 16.79 25.27 1.07
C ALA A 295 17.70 24.87 2.25
N ALA A 296 19.02 25.03 2.11
CA ALA A 296 19.99 24.66 3.13
C ALA A 296 19.67 25.29 4.50
N GLY A 297 19.81 24.50 5.56
CA GLY A 297 19.44 24.85 6.93
C GLY A 297 17.99 24.54 7.31
N ALA A 298 17.06 24.47 6.34
CA ALA A 298 15.70 24.00 6.59
C ALA A 298 15.60 22.47 6.40
N TYR A 299 14.74 21.81 7.17
CA TYR A 299 14.47 20.37 7.03
C TYR A 299 13.05 19.99 7.46
N PRO A 300 12.46 18.95 6.86
CA PRO A 300 11.18 18.40 7.31
C PRO A 300 11.39 17.56 8.58
N ALA A 301 10.44 17.60 9.50
CA ALA A 301 10.47 16.83 10.75
C ALA A 301 9.15 16.08 11.02
N GLY A 302 8.24 16.06 10.06
CA GLY A 302 6.88 15.54 10.16
C GLY A 302 6.07 15.97 8.95
N ALA A 303 4.87 15.42 8.81
CA ALA A 303 3.90 15.91 7.84
C ALA A 303 2.47 15.73 8.35
N THR A 304 1.57 16.53 7.79
CA THR A 304 0.12 16.37 7.90
C THR A 304 -0.44 16.10 6.51
N ILE A 305 -1.58 15.43 6.47
CA ILE A 305 -2.31 15.21 5.24
C ILE A 305 -3.70 15.82 5.34
N SER A 306 -4.11 16.47 4.25
CA SER A 306 -5.47 16.98 4.08
C SER A 306 -5.93 16.64 2.67
N GLY A 307 -7.24 16.52 2.46
CA GLY A 307 -7.78 16.24 1.14
C GLY A 307 -9.24 16.60 1.01
N SER A 308 -9.68 16.77 -0.23
CA SER A 308 -11.06 17.11 -0.55
C SER A 308 -11.50 16.43 -1.84
N VAL A 309 -12.81 16.19 -1.98
CA VAL A 309 -13.41 15.69 -3.21
C VAL A 309 -14.53 16.63 -3.64
N SER A 310 -14.58 16.93 -4.92
CA SER A 310 -15.66 17.67 -5.57
C SER A 310 -16.01 17.00 -6.90
N GLY A 311 -17.14 16.30 -6.92
CA GLY A 311 -17.54 15.50 -8.09
C GLY A 311 -16.51 14.42 -8.40
N LYS A 312 -15.95 14.45 -9.62
CA LYS A 312 -14.91 13.50 -10.07
C LYS A 312 -13.48 13.96 -9.81
N THR A 313 -13.29 15.13 -9.20
CA THR A 313 -11.95 15.66 -8.90
C THR A 313 -11.68 15.53 -7.39
N GLY A 314 -10.53 14.97 -7.06
CA GLY A 314 -10.01 14.93 -5.69
C GLY A 314 -8.69 15.67 -5.58
N THR A 315 -8.43 16.25 -4.40
CA THR A 315 -7.14 16.84 -4.06
C THR A 315 -6.61 16.24 -2.77
N TYR A 316 -5.30 16.07 -2.67
CA TYR A 316 -4.64 15.74 -1.41
C TYR A 316 -3.33 16.51 -1.29
N THR A 317 -3.04 16.94 -0.06
CA THR A 317 -1.88 17.76 0.24
C THR A 317 -1.09 17.11 1.36
N LEU A 318 0.19 16.85 1.11
CA LEU A 318 1.18 16.51 2.14
C LEU A 318 1.89 17.79 2.54
N ALA A 319 1.62 18.30 3.75
CA ALA A 319 2.22 19.54 4.26
C ALA A 319 3.23 19.21 5.36
N TRP A 320 4.49 19.58 5.15
CA TRP A 320 5.56 19.20 6.07
C TRP A 320 5.71 20.18 7.24
N THR A 321 5.98 19.62 8.41
CA THR A 321 6.44 20.39 9.56
C THR A 321 7.91 20.75 9.35
N LYS A 322 8.18 22.01 9.03
CA LYS A 322 9.54 22.53 8.80
C LYS A 322 10.24 22.95 10.10
N LYS A 323 11.51 22.61 10.25
CA LYS A 323 12.42 23.04 11.35
C LYS A 323 13.74 23.59 10.80
N GLY A 324 14.60 24.09 11.68
CA GLY A 324 15.90 24.69 11.33
C GLY A 324 15.78 26.15 10.92
N VAL A 325 16.39 26.52 9.79
CA VAL A 325 16.28 27.88 9.20
C VAL A 325 14.93 28.01 8.47
N THR A 326 13.86 28.16 9.24
CA THR A 326 12.47 28.08 8.73
C THR A 326 12.07 29.17 7.72
N GLN A 327 12.88 30.23 7.58
CA GLN A 327 12.72 31.25 6.54
C GLN A 327 13.06 30.73 5.14
N ASN A 328 13.89 29.69 5.05
CA ASN A 328 14.18 29.03 3.79
C ASN A 328 13.04 28.06 3.42
N PRO A 329 12.71 27.88 2.13
CA PRO A 329 11.79 26.83 1.69
C PRO A 329 12.38 25.44 1.96
N LEU A 330 11.53 24.43 2.09
CA LEU A 330 11.97 23.04 1.97
C LEU A 330 12.32 22.68 0.52
N LEU A 331 13.24 21.74 0.38
CA LEU A 331 13.48 21.00 -0.85
C LEU A 331 13.12 19.53 -0.60
N MET A 332 12.16 19.02 -1.36
CA MET A 332 11.63 17.66 -1.23
C MET A 332 11.70 16.94 -2.58
N PHE A 333 12.12 15.69 -2.61
CA PHE A 333 12.07 14.83 -3.77
C PHE A 333 10.66 14.30 -3.99
N ALA A 334 10.08 14.63 -5.14
CA ALA A 334 8.81 14.13 -5.62
C ALA A 334 9.03 12.85 -6.43
N LEU A 335 8.29 11.78 -6.12
CA LEU A 335 8.26 10.58 -6.94
C LEU A 335 7.51 10.84 -8.27
N PRO A 336 7.73 10.04 -9.32
CA PRO A 336 7.09 10.23 -10.63
C PRO A 336 5.56 10.37 -10.58
N HIS A 337 4.87 9.60 -9.75
CA HIS A 337 3.41 9.70 -9.64
C HIS A 337 2.94 11.01 -8.99
N HIS A 338 3.75 11.61 -8.08
CA HIS A 338 3.50 12.95 -7.54
C HIS A 338 3.62 13.99 -8.65
N VAL A 339 4.72 13.97 -9.40
CA VAL A 339 4.95 14.93 -10.50
C VAL A 339 3.83 14.86 -11.53
N LYS A 340 3.35 13.65 -11.86
CA LYS A 340 2.22 13.43 -12.80
C LYS A 340 0.87 13.92 -12.27
N SER A 341 0.75 14.27 -10.99
CA SER A 341 -0.50 14.70 -10.35
C SER A 341 -0.42 16.07 -9.67
N PHE A 342 0.72 16.77 -9.71
CA PHE A 342 0.84 18.08 -9.06
C PHE A 342 -0.17 19.10 -9.56
N ASP A 343 -0.71 19.87 -8.63
CA ASP A 343 -1.41 21.09 -8.96
C ASP A 343 -0.46 22.12 -9.60
N ARG A 344 -1.02 23.17 -10.19
CA ARG A 344 -0.24 24.20 -10.87
C ARG A 344 0.76 24.90 -9.95
N THR A 345 0.44 25.07 -8.67
CA THR A 345 1.31 25.75 -7.71
C THR A 345 2.51 24.89 -7.36
N THR A 346 2.28 23.62 -7.01
CA THR A 346 3.33 22.66 -6.64
C THR A 346 4.28 22.42 -7.82
N ALA A 347 3.74 22.31 -9.05
CA ALA A 347 4.54 22.10 -10.25
C ALA A 347 5.55 23.24 -10.54
N GLN A 348 5.30 24.46 -10.07
CA GLN A 348 6.26 25.58 -10.21
C GLN A 348 7.52 25.38 -9.34
N GLY A 349 7.45 24.53 -8.32
CA GLY A 349 8.58 24.20 -7.45
C GLY A 349 9.56 23.21 -8.07
N LEU A 350 9.21 22.55 -9.19
CA LEU A 350 10.06 21.54 -9.83
C LEU A 350 11.41 22.13 -10.24
N THR A 351 12.49 21.38 -9.99
CA THR A 351 13.86 21.78 -10.34
C THR A 351 14.49 20.80 -11.33
N SER A 352 15.68 21.11 -11.82
CA SER A 352 16.46 20.21 -12.69
C SER A 352 17.21 19.10 -11.93
N VAL A 353 17.19 19.11 -10.60
CA VAL A 353 17.89 18.11 -9.79
C VAL A 353 17.03 16.85 -9.69
N THR A 354 17.58 15.72 -10.13
CA THR A 354 16.91 14.43 -10.11
C THR A 354 17.82 13.35 -9.54
N LEU A 355 17.24 12.37 -8.86
CA LEU A 355 17.95 11.25 -8.25
C LEU A 355 17.13 9.98 -8.40
N ALA A 356 17.79 8.83 -8.49
CA ALA A 356 17.10 7.56 -8.57
C ALA A 356 16.48 7.21 -7.22
N ALA A 357 15.18 6.97 -7.21
CA ALA A 357 14.46 6.37 -6.10
C ALA A 357 14.35 4.88 -6.41
N THR A 358 15.14 4.04 -5.72
CA THR A 358 15.51 2.67 -6.16
C THR A 358 14.42 1.93 -6.93
N THR A 359 13.23 1.74 -6.33
CA THR A 359 12.10 1.02 -6.96
C THR A 359 10.94 1.90 -7.42
N LYS A 360 11.13 3.22 -7.38
CA LYS A 360 10.11 4.25 -7.69
C LYS A 360 10.51 5.16 -8.85
N GLY A 361 11.50 4.79 -9.64
CA GLY A 361 11.96 5.54 -10.82
C GLY A 361 12.86 6.72 -10.46
N ILE A 362 12.76 7.82 -11.22
CA ILE A 362 13.59 9.01 -11.01
C ILE A 362 12.77 10.06 -10.25
N ALA A 363 13.18 10.37 -9.02
CA ALA A 363 12.58 11.42 -8.22
C ALA A 363 13.13 12.80 -8.61
N THR A 364 12.29 13.83 -8.51
CA THR A 364 12.65 15.22 -8.87
C THR A 364 12.62 16.12 -7.65
N ALA A 365 13.73 16.81 -7.37
CA ALA A 365 13.78 17.76 -6.27
C ALA A 365 12.87 18.96 -6.57
N THR A 366 12.04 19.32 -5.60
CA THR A 366 10.96 20.29 -5.72
C THR A 366 11.02 21.24 -4.52
N LEU A 367 11.11 22.55 -4.77
CA LEU A 367 11.08 23.59 -3.74
C LEU A 367 9.63 23.81 -3.31
N ALA A 368 9.22 23.17 -2.22
CA ALA A 368 7.88 23.33 -1.67
C ALA A 368 7.80 22.89 -0.20
N ASP A 369 7.07 23.64 0.62
CA ASP A 369 6.74 23.28 2.00
C ASP A 369 5.53 22.33 2.09
N ALA A 370 4.84 22.11 0.97
CA ALA A 370 3.78 21.14 0.81
C ALA A 370 3.69 20.68 -0.65
N PHE A 371 3.33 19.41 -0.88
CA PHE A 371 2.89 18.96 -2.20
C PHE A 371 1.39 18.85 -2.24
N THR A 372 0.75 19.52 -3.20
CA THR A 372 -0.66 19.34 -3.51
C THR A 372 -0.81 18.59 -4.83
N MET A 373 -1.53 17.50 -4.78
CA MET A 373 -1.81 16.62 -5.91
C MET A 373 -3.31 16.66 -6.24
N VAL A 374 -3.63 16.42 -7.50
CA VAL A 374 -4.98 16.45 -8.08
C VAL A 374 -5.23 15.15 -8.84
N GLU A 375 -6.36 14.52 -8.56
CA GLU A 375 -6.89 13.36 -9.27
C GLU A 375 -8.20 13.73 -9.96
N ASP A 376 -8.16 13.91 -11.29
CA ASP A 376 -9.30 14.43 -12.07
C ASP A 376 -10.35 13.39 -12.47
N ASN A 377 -10.06 12.10 -12.25
CA ASN A 377 -10.92 11.00 -12.70
C ASN A 377 -11.19 10.01 -11.57
N LEU A 378 -11.80 10.50 -10.49
CA LEU A 378 -12.19 9.64 -9.38
C LEU A 378 -13.25 8.60 -9.81
N PRO A 379 -13.14 7.35 -9.33
CA PRO A 379 -14.02 6.22 -9.68
C PRO A 379 -15.38 6.28 -8.96
N THR A 380 -16.03 7.45 -8.95
CA THR A 380 -17.26 7.74 -8.22
C THR A 380 -18.45 6.87 -8.64
N ASP A 381 -18.49 6.45 -9.90
CA ASP A 381 -19.56 5.62 -10.49
C ASP A 381 -19.31 4.11 -10.40
N ILE A 382 -18.20 3.67 -9.81
CA ILE A 382 -17.94 2.24 -9.56
C ILE A 382 -18.68 1.79 -8.29
N SER A 383 -19.44 0.69 -8.37
CA SER A 383 -20.04 0.02 -7.20
C SER A 383 -19.94 -1.50 -7.32
N PHE A 384 -20.98 -2.28 -6.98
CA PHE A 384 -20.95 -3.74 -6.96
C PHE A 384 -21.09 -4.37 -8.35
N ASP A 385 -21.80 -3.72 -9.28
CA ASP A 385 -21.89 -4.18 -10.67
C ASP A 385 -20.54 -4.11 -11.37
N PRO A 386 -20.25 -5.03 -12.32
CA PRO A 386 -19.15 -4.87 -13.26
C PRO A 386 -19.10 -3.46 -13.84
N TRP A 387 -17.89 -2.95 -14.03
CA TRP A 387 -17.68 -1.60 -14.53
C TRP A 387 -16.64 -1.62 -15.65
N SER A 388 -16.88 -0.83 -16.69
CA SER A 388 -15.90 -0.61 -17.75
C SER A 388 -15.68 0.89 -17.96
N PRO A 389 -14.46 1.31 -18.37
CA PRO A 389 -14.20 2.71 -18.71
C PRO A 389 -15.10 3.26 -19.83
N SER A 390 -15.60 2.40 -20.72
CA SER A 390 -16.39 2.80 -21.90
C SER A 390 -17.90 2.74 -21.68
N LEU A 391 -18.38 1.86 -20.80
CA LEU A 391 -19.80 1.60 -20.57
C LEU A 391 -20.28 2.10 -19.19
N GLY A 392 -19.35 2.44 -18.29
CA GLY A 392 -19.67 2.66 -16.88
C GLY A 392 -20.08 1.34 -16.21
N SER A 393 -20.97 1.43 -15.22
CA SER A 393 -21.58 0.24 -14.60
C SER A 393 -22.42 -0.53 -15.61
N VAL A 394 -22.28 -1.85 -15.65
CA VAL A 394 -22.90 -2.77 -16.61
C VAL A 394 -23.23 -4.11 -15.94
N GLY A 395 -24.32 -4.75 -16.35
CA GLY A 395 -24.72 -6.08 -15.88
C GLY A 395 -26.15 -6.11 -15.34
N SER A 396 -26.40 -5.42 -14.23
CA SER A 396 -27.74 -5.38 -13.62
C SER A 396 -28.75 -4.64 -14.51
N LYS A 397 -30.04 -4.85 -14.22
CA LYS A 397 -31.15 -4.21 -14.96
C LYS A 397 -31.10 -2.67 -14.92
N GLY A 398 -30.57 -2.09 -13.84
CA GLY A 398 -30.47 -0.64 -13.64
C GLY A 398 -29.16 -0.02 -14.13
N ALA A 399 -28.21 -0.82 -14.59
CA ALA A 399 -26.89 -0.36 -14.97
C ALA A 399 -26.93 0.45 -16.28
N PRO A 400 -26.28 1.63 -16.36
CA PRO A 400 -26.32 2.50 -17.54
C PRO A 400 -25.66 1.89 -18.78
N GLY A 401 -24.67 1.01 -18.59
CA GLY A 401 -23.98 0.28 -19.65
C GLY A 401 -24.79 -0.88 -20.25
N GLY A 402 -25.98 -1.15 -19.72
CA GLY A 402 -26.87 -2.23 -20.15
C GLY A 402 -26.76 -3.49 -19.31
N THR A 403 -27.50 -4.52 -19.73
CA THR A 403 -27.60 -5.81 -19.03
C THR A 403 -27.04 -6.95 -19.89
N ILE A 404 -26.74 -8.07 -19.25
CA ILE A 404 -26.32 -9.30 -19.93
C ILE A 404 -27.49 -9.96 -20.67
N SER A 405 -27.18 -10.78 -21.67
CA SER A 405 -28.17 -11.55 -22.45
C SER A 405 -28.90 -12.57 -21.59
N ASP A 406 -30.08 -13.02 -22.02
CA ASP A 406 -30.85 -14.02 -21.27
C ASP A 406 -30.15 -15.38 -21.19
N GLU A 407 -29.35 -15.72 -22.20
CA GLU A 407 -28.46 -16.89 -22.17
C GLU A 407 -27.41 -16.77 -21.06
N ALA A 408 -26.77 -15.59 -20.95
CA ALA A 408 -25.80 -15.35 -19.89
C ALA A 408 -26.45 -15.37 -18.50
N LYS A 409 -27.66 -14.83 -18.34
CA LYS A 409 -28.42 -14.93 -17.09
C LYS A 409 -28.67 -16.39 -16.71
N ALA A 410 -29.11 -17.22 -17.66
CA ALA A 410 -29.35 -18.64 -17.42
C ALA A 410 -28.07 -19.38 -16.98
N ALA A 411 -26.92 -19.08 -17.60
CA ALA A 411 -25.63 -19.64 -17.22
C ALA A 411 -25.20 -19.22 -15.80
N VAL A 412 -25.39 -17.94 -15.44
CA VAL A 412 -25.11 -17.43 -14.09
C VAL A 412 -25.99 -18.14 -13.05
N VAL A 413 -27.28 -18.29 -13.32
CA VAL A 413 -28.23 -18.99 -12.43
C VAL A 413 -27.81 -20.43 -12.19
N GLU A 414 -27.42 -21.16 -13.24
CA GLU A 414 -27.03 -22.56 -13.12
C GLU A 414 -25.74 -22.73 -12.31
N ALA A 415 -24.73 -21.90 -12.57
CA ALA A 415 -23.50 -21.90 -11.78
C ALA A 415 -23.77 -21.56 -10.30
N ALA A 416 -24.56 -20.51 -10.04
CA ALA A 416 -24.88 -20.05 -8.70
C ALA A 416 -25.70 -21.07 -7.91
N ARG A 417 -26.60 -21.81 -8.56
CA ARG A 417 -27.39 -22.88 -7.93
C ARG A 417 -26.50 -23.95 -7.30
N ILE A 418 -25.43 -24.33 -8.01
CA ILE A 418 -24.48 -25.33 -7.52
C ILE A 418 -23.56 -24.72 -6.45
N GLU A 419 -23.03 -23.51 -6.67
CA GLU A 419 -22.13 -22.85 -5.71
C GLU A 419 -22.81 -22.56 -4.37
N LEU A 420 -23.98 -21.95 -4.39
CA LEU A 420 -24.71 -21.53 -3.18
C LEU A 420 -25.42 -22.68 -2.46
N ALA A 421 -25.52 -23.86 -3.08
CA ALA A 421 -25.99 -25.08 -2.43
C ALA A 421 -24.94 -25.73 -1.51
N ARG A 422 -23.65 -25.40 -1.68
CA ARG A 422 -22.56 -25.96 -0.87
C ARG A 422 -22.68 -25.58 0.60
N ASP A 423 -21.97 -26.32 1.45
CA ASP A 423 -21.86 -26.00 2.88
C ASP A 423 -20.94 -24.79 3.11
N VAL A 424 -21.49 -23.60 2.90
CA VAL A 424 -20.81 -22.32 3.12
C VAL A 424 -20.27 -22.21 4.56
N VAL A 425 -20.98 -22.80 5.53
CA VAL A 425 -20.61 -22.73 6.96
C VAL A 425 -19.33 -23.52 7.24
N ALA A 426 -19.18 -24.68 6.61
CA ALA A 426 -17.95 -25.48 6.68
C ALA A 426 -16.82 -24.87 5.84
N LEU A 427 -17.11 -24.43 4.61
CA LEU A 427 -16.10 -23.97 3.65
C LEU A 427 -15.46 -22.62 4.01
N THR A 428 -16.04 -21.89 4.94
CA THR A 428 -15.51 -20.64 5.50
C THR A 428 -14.93 -20.82 6.91
N ASN A 429 -14.88 -22.05 7.44
CA ASN A 429 -14.35 -22.35 8.78
C ASN A 429 -12.89 -22.82 8.72
N LEU A 430 -12.00 -22.00 8.18
CA LEU A 430 -10.58 -22.34 8.04
C LEU A 430 -9.73 -21.67 9.12
N THR A 431 -8.50 -22.13 9.29
CA THR A 431 -7.52 -21.56 10.23
C THR A 431 -6.87 -20.27 9.74
N SER A 432 -6.83 -20.05 8.42
CA SER A 432 -6.25 -18.84 7.82
C SER A 432 -7.30 -17.75 7.63
N LYS A 433 -6.99 -16.52 8.06
CA LYS A 433 -7.83 -15.34 7.78
C LYS A 433 -7.92 -15.07 6.29
N TYR A 434 -6.82 -15.26 5.56
CA TYR A 434 -6.75 -15.07 4.12
C TYR A 434 -7.72 -15.98 3.37
N PHE A 435 -7.55 -17.30 3.52
CA PHE A 435 -8.36 -18.27 2.76
C PHE A 435 -9.84 -18.24 3.16
N SER A 436 -10.15 -18.07 4.45
CA SER A 436 -11.54 -17.89 4.88
C SER A 436 -12.17 -16.63 4.30
N GLY A 437 -11.42 -15.52 4.25
CA GLY A 437 -11.86 -14.27 3.64
C GLY A 437 -12.18 -14.45 2.16
N ILE A 438 -11.26 -15.05 1.40
CA ILE A 438 -11.50 -15.38 -0.01
C ILE A 438 -12.77 -16.20 -0.17
N ALA A 439 -12.95 -17.27 0.61
CA ALA A 439 -14.14 -18.12 0.55
C ALA A 439 -15.44 -17.32 0.80
N PHE A 440 -15.46 -16.43 1.79
CA PHE A 440 -16.59 -15.52 2.01
C PHE A 440 -16.89 -14.64 0.80
N SER A 441 -15.86 -14.08 0.17
CA SER A 441 -16.02 -13.21 -0.99
C SER A 441 -16.55 -13.94 -2.23
N VAL A 442 -16.21 -15.23 -2.38
CA VAL A 442 -16.70 -16.08 -3.49
C VAL A 442 -18.22 -16.21 -3.40
N TYR A 443 -18.75 -16.59 -2.24
CA TYR A 443 -20.20 -16.75 -2.05
C TYR A 443 -20.95 -15.42 -2.08
N ALA A 444 -20.35 -14.34 -1.56
CA ALA A 444 -20.93 -12.99 -1.66
C ALA A 444 -21.07 -12.54 -3.13
N ARG A 445 -20.03 -12.75 -3.95
CA ARG A 445 -20.06 -12.40 -5.39
C ARG A 445 -21.03 -13.29 -6.18
N ALA A 446 -21.10 -14.58 -5.88
CA ALA A 446 -22.06 -15.50 -6.49
C ALA A 446 -23.51 -15.07 -6.20
N LEU A 447 -23.80 -14.72 -4.94
CA LEU A 447 -25.11 -14.21 -4.53
C LEU A 447 -25.46 -12.91 -5.25
N TYR A 448 -24.51 -11.97 -5.34
CA TYR A 448 -24.72 -10.72 -6.07
C TYR A 448 -25.00 -10.96 -7.55
N ALA A 449 -24.19 -11.80 -8.22
CA ALA A 449 -24.34 -12.12 -9.63
C ALA A 449 -25.71 -12.72 -9.95
N VAL A 450 -26.19 -13.69 -9.18
CA VAL A 450 -27.48 -14.32 -9.45
C VAL A 450 -28.66 -13.40 -9.15
N HIS A 451 -28.59 -12.63 -8.06
CA HIS A 451 -29.68 -11.76 -7.65
C HIS A 451 -29.79 -10.49 -8.50
N GLU A 452 -28.72 -9.68 -8.56
CA GLU A 452 -28.75 -8.34 -9.14
C GLU A 452 -28.53 -8.35 -10.66
N ILE A 453 -27.67 -9.26 -11.15
CA ILE A 453 -27.30 -9.31 -12.57
C ILE A 453 -28.21 -10.28 -13.33
N ALA A 454 -28.40 -11.50 -12.84
CA ALA A 454 -29.27 -12.49 -13.49
C ALA A 454 -30.76 -12.30 -13.17
N GLY A 455 -31.09 -11.68 -12.03
CA GLY A 455 -32.47 -11.40 -11.63
C GLY A 455 -33.23 -12.61 -11.06
N ASP A 456 -32.53 -13.70 -10.70
CA ASP A 456 -33.15 -14.88 -10.08
C ASP A 456 -33.03 -14.79 -8.55
N THR A 457 -34.17 -14.81 -7.88
CA THR A 457 -34.31 -14.69 -6.43
C THR A 457 -34.79 -15.98 -5.76
N SER A 458 -34.98 -17.06 -6.54
CA SER A 458 -35.68 -18.27 -6.08
C SER A 458 -34.98 -19.02 -4.94
N PHE A 459 -33.67 -18.84 -4.77
CA PHE A 459 -32.85 -19.45 -3.71
C PHE A 459 -31.91 -18.47 -2.99
N THR A 460 -32.00 -17.16 -3.28
CA THR A 460 -31.07 -16.14 -2.75
C THR A 460 -31.27 -15.88 -1.27
N ASP A 461 -32.51 -15.96 -0.77
CA ASP A 461 -32.81 -15.81 0.66
C ASP A 461 -32.15 -16.90 1.52
N GLU A 462 -32.15 -18.14 1.02
CA GLU A 462 -31.48 -19.24 1.71
C GLU A 462 -29.96 -19.05 1.68
N ALA A 463 -29.40 -18.70 0.52
CA ALA A 463 -27.99 -18.42 0.37
C ALA A 463 -27.52 -17.28 1.30
N LEU A 464 -28.27 -16.18 1.38
CA LEU A 464 -27.98 -15.07 2.29
C LEU A 464 -28.04 -15.50 3.76
N ARG A 465 -29.00 -16.35 4.15
CA ARG A 465 -29.06 -16.90 5.52
C ARG A 465 -27.84 -17.77 5.84
N LYS A 466 -27.40 -18.63 4.92
CA LYS A 466 -26.18 -19.44 5.09
C LYS A 466 -24.94 -18.56 5.24
N LEU A 467 -24.80 -17.56 4.37
CA LEU A 467 -23.69 -16.62 4.40
C LEU A 467 -23.63 -15.85 5.72
N LYS A 468 -24.77 -15.32 6.19
CA LYS A 468 -24.86 -14.65 7.51
C LYS A 468 -24.54 -15.59 8.66
N SER A 469 -25.05 -16.82 8.65
CA SER A 469 -24.76 -17.80 9.70
C SER A 469 -23.27 -18.13 9.77
N ALA A 470 -22.60 -18.25 8.63
CA ALA A 470 -21.16 -18.45 8.57
C ALA A 470 -20.40 -17.21 9.08
N PHE A 471 -20.84 -16.01 8.70
CA PHE A 471 -20.21 -14.74 9.08
C PHE A 471 -20.41 -14.41 10.57
N ASP A 472 -21.56 -14.75 11.16
CA ASP A 472 -21.85 -14.58 12.58
C ASP A 472 -20.80 -15.28 13.45
N ARG A 473 -20.16 -16.38 13.00
CA ARG A 473 -19.04 -17.02 13.72
C ARG A 473 -17.88 -16.04 13.96
N TYR A 474 -17.52 -15.29 12.93
CA TYR A 474 -16.40 -14.35 12.96
C TYR A 474 -16.72 -13.08 13.74
N VAL A 475 -17.95 -12.55 13.59
CA VAL A 475 -18.40 -11.41 14.41
C VAL A 475 -18.38 -11.77 15.91
N ASN A 476 -18.71 -13.02 16.25
CA ASN A 476 -18.67 -13.51 17.62
C ASN A 476 -17.28 -14.02 18.06
N ASN A 477 -16.26 -13.91 17.20
CA ASN A 477 -14.87 -14.32 17.46
C ASN A 477 -14.73 -15.83 17.83
N GLN A 478 -15.48 -16.69 17.13
CA GLN A 478 -15.59 -18.15 17.38
C GLN A 478 -14.94 -19.01 16.29
N GLU A 479 -14.20 -18.39 15.38
CA GLU A 479 -13.40 -19.09 14.37
C GLU A 479 -12.17 -19.79 14.98
N GLN A 480 -11.54 -20.69 14.21
CA GLN A 480 -10.44 -21.54 14.68
C GLN A 480 -9.28 -20.76 15.29
N ASN A 481 -8.84 -19.71 14.60
CA ASN A 481 -7.84 -18.75 15.07
C ASN A 481 -8.55 -17.41 15.34
N PRO A 482 -9.11 -17.18 16.55
CA PRO A 482 -9.80 -15.94 16.86
C PRO A 482 -8.92 -14.70 16.71
N LEU A 483 -9.54 -13.55 16.52
CA LEU A 483 -8.87 -12.25 16.56
C LEU A 483 -8.57 -11.82 18.00
N LEU A 484 -7.46 -11.11 18.15
CA LEU A 484 -6.97 -10.53 19.39
C LEU A 484 -6.68 -9.04 19.17
N TYR A 485 -6.88 -8.22 20.20
CA TYR A 485 -6.33 -6.87 20.21
C TYR A 485 -4.96 -6.89 20.87
N ASP A 486 -3.94 -6.50 20.11
CA ASP A 486 -2.56 -6.39 20.57
C ASP A 486 -2.28 -5.00 21.14
N GLU A 487 -1.99 -4.92 22.44
CA GLU A 487 -1.66 -3.69 23.17
C GLU A 487 -0.24 -3.20 22.92
N VAL A 488 0.64 -4.02 22.35
CA VAL A 488 2.03 -3.64 22.06
C VAL A 488 2.09 -2.72 20.85
N TRP A 489 1.48 -3.12 19.73
CA TRP A 489 1.47 -2.33 18.49
C TRP A 489 0.13 -1.64 18.20
N LYS A 490 -0.89 -1.87 19.05
CA LYS A 490 -2.24 -1.29 18.96
C LYS A 490 -2.93 -1.66 17.65
N GLY A 491 -3.40 -2.90 17.55
CA GLY A 491 -4.06 -3.42 16.36
C GLY A 491 -4.75 -4.77 16.54
N ILE A 492 -5.43 -5.23 15.50
CA ILE A 492 -6.16 -6.50 15.50
C ILE A 492 -5.37 -7.55 14.73
N VAL A 493 -5.05 -8.66 15.39
CA VAL A 493 -4.21 -9.73 14.85
C VAL A 493 -4.85 -11.11 15.03
N SER A 494 -4.53 -12.04 14.15
CA SER A 494 -4.83 -13.47 14.32
C SER A 494 -4.14 -14.04 15.55
N SER A 495 -4.81 -14.95 16.26
CA SER A 495 -4.21 -15.69 17.37
C SER A 495 -3.19 -16.76 16.94
N GLY A 496 -3.04 -17.00 15.64
CA GLY A 496 -2.34 -18.18 15.10
C GLY A 496 -0.87 -18.33 15.53
N SER A 497 -0.17 -17.24 15.85
CA SER A 497 1.24 -17.31 16.29
C SER A 497 1.43 -17.19 17.80
N TYR A 498 0.36 -16.94 18.57
CA TYR A 498 0.47 -16.88 20.04
C TYR A 498 0.72 -18.28 20.61
N GLY A 499 1.76 -18.40 21.44
CA GLY A 499 2.16 -19.65 22.10
C GLY A 499 3.12 -20.54 21.30
N ASN A 500 3.32 -20.29 20.00
CA ASN A 500 4.29 -21.01 19.17
C ASN A 500 5.35 -20.10 18.52
N ASN A 501 5.11 -18.78 18.46
CA ASN A 501 5.97 -17.78 17.82
C ASN A 501 6.30 -18.07 16.34
N ASP A 502 5.48 -18.84 15.65
CA ASP A 502 5.65 -19.12 14.23
C ASP A 502 5.14 -17.94 13.40
N SER A 503 6.08 -17.17 12.85
CA SER A 503 5.79 -15.98 12.03
C SER A 503 5.28 -16.30 10.63
N SER A 504 5.24 -17.57 10.22
CA SER A 504 4.66 -18.00 8.94
C SER A 504 3.17 -18.30 9.04
N ASN A 505 2.64 -18.50 10.25
CA ASN A 505 1.22 -18.77 10.45
C ASN A 505 0.37 -17.62 9.92
N ASP A 506 -0.63 -18.01 9.12
CA ASP A 506 -1.53 -17.09 8.44
C ASP A 506 -0.78 -15.95 7.72
N PHE A 507 0.28 -16.33 6.99
CA PHE A 507 1.13 -15.41 6.20
C PHE A 507 1.78 -14.29 7.04
N GLY A 508 1.92 -14.52 8.34
CA GLY A 508 2.48 -13.53 9.26
C GLY A 508 1.47 -12.46 9.68
N ASN A 509 0.16 -12.73 9.58
CA ASN A 509 -0.88 -11.83 10.07
C ASN A 509 -0.66 -11.43 11.53
N THR A 510 -0.25 -12.37 12.41
CA THR A 510 0.09 -12.01 13.80
C THR A 510 1.16 -10.92 13.88
N TYR A 511 2.05 -10.82 12.90
CA TYR A 511 3.15 -9.87 12.83
C TYR A 511 2.84 -8.66 11.94
N TYR A 512 1.55 -8.34 11.74
CA TYR A 512 1.05 -7.23 10.94
C TYR A 512 1.35 -7.33 9.44
N ASN A 513 1.63 -8.53 8.92
CA ASN A 513 1.64 -8.72 7.48
C ASN A 513 0.21 -8.76 6.95
N ASP A 514 -0.01 -8.13 5.79
CA ASP A 514 -1.12 -8.45 4.89
C ASP A 514 -2.53 -8.18 5.44
N HIS A 515 -2.67 -7.39 6.52
CA HIS A 515 -3.98 -7.09 7.12
C HIS A 515 -4.99 -6.52 6.09
N HIS A 516 -4.55 -5.59 5.25
CA HIS A 516 -5.34 -5.03 4.15
C HIS A 516 -5.74 -6.07 3.08
N PHE A 517 -4.92 -7.08 2.81
CA PHE A 517 -5.29 -8.19 1.93
C PHE A 517 -6.32 -9.09 2.60
N HIS A 518 -6.07 -9.50 3.85
CA HIS A 518 -6.90 -10.48 4.55
C HIS A 518 -8.27 -9.91 4.93
N TYR A 519 -8.29 -8.77 5.61
CA TYR A 519 -9.50 -8.22 6.23
C TYR A 519 -10.44 -7.58 5.21
N SER A 520 -9.93 -7.10 4.08
CA SER A 520 -10.75 -6.50 3.03
C SER A 520 -11.80 -7.46 2.46
N TYR A 521 -11.50 -8.75 2.38
CA TYR A 521 -12.48 -9.75 1.94
C TYR A 521 -13.68 -9.84 2.88
N TYR A 522 -13.46 -9.76 4.19
CA TYR A 522 -14.54 -9.75 5.19
C TYR A 522 -15.36 -8.47 5.11
N VAL A 523 -14.68 -7.32 4.96
CA VAL A 523 -15.34 -6.02 4.82
C VAL A 523 -16.19 -5.95 3.54
N TYR A 524 -15.67 -6.48 2.43
CA TYR A 524 -16.44 -6.61 1.19
C TYR A 524 -17.65 -7.53 1.35
N THR A 525 -17.48 -8.72 1.96
CA THR A 525 -18.60 -9.63 2.21
C THR A 525 -19.65 -9.01 3.13
N ALA A 526 -19.24 -8.29 4.18
CA ALA A 526 -20.15 -7.55 5.04
C ALA A 526 -20.93 -6.48 4.27
N ALA A 527 -20.26 -5.77 3.34
CA ALA A 527 -20.91 -4.79 2.48
C ALA A 527 -21.99 -5.44 1.60
N VAL A 528 -21.71 -6.61 1.01
CA VAL A 528 -22.72 -7.37 0.24
C VAL A 528 -23.87 -7.86 1.12
N ILE A 529 -23.60 -8.35 2.33
CA ILE A 529 -24.64 -8.75 3.28
C ILE A 529 -25.56 -7.56 3.61
N ALA A 530 -24.99 -6.40 3.91
CA ALA A 530 -25.74 -5.19 4.24
C ALA A 530 -26.49 -4.59 3.03
N HIS A 531 -25.98 -4.78 1.81
CA HIS A 531 -26.70 -4.44 0.57
C HIS A 531 -28.03 -5.22 0.47
N PHE A 532 -28.00 -6.53 0.74
CA PHE A 532 -29.20 -7.38 0.68
C PHE A 532 -30.07 -7.33 1.94
N ASP A 533 -29.49 -7.01 3.11
CA ASP A 533 -30.22 -6.85 4.37
C ASP A 533 -29.66 -5.67 5.17
N PRO A 534 -30.16 -4.45 4.91
CA PRO A 534 -29.75 -3.27 5.66
C PRO A 534 -29.98 -3.38 7.18
N ALA A 535 -30.94 -4.19 7.63
CA ALA A 535 -31.20 -4.40 9.05
C ALA A 535 -30.04 -5.16 9.75
N TRP A 536 -29.18 -5.84 9.00
CA TRP A 536 -27.97 -6.48 9.50
C TRP A 536 -27.01 -5.47 10.16
N LEU A 537 -27.00 -4.21 9.70
CA LEU A 537 -26.18 -3.14 10.28
C LEU A 537 -26.59 -2.77 11.70
N THR A 538 -27.88 -2.92 12.03
CA THR A 538 -28.45 -2.57 13.33
C THR A 538 -28.66 -3.78 14.25
N LYS A 539 -28.36 -4.99 13.78
CA LYS A 539 -28.49 -6.23 14.56
C LYS A 539 -27.63 -6.14 15.82
N ASN A 540 -28.18 -6.63 16.94
CA ASN A 540 -27.52 -6.63 18.26
C ASN A 540 -26.95 -5.25 18.63
N ASP A 541 -27.76 -4.19 18.51
CA ASP A 541 -27.37 -2.81 18.78
C ASP A 541 -26.16 -2.31 17.96
N GLY A 542 -26.03 -2.81 16.72
CA GLY A 542 -24.98 -2.39 15.79
C GLY A 542 -23.67 -3.16 15.90
N LEU A 543 -23.66 -4.29 16.62
CA LEU A 543 -22.47 -5.11 16.87
C LEU A 543 -21.71 -5.49 15.58
N ASN A 544 -22.47 -5.89 14.55
CA ASN A 544 -21.93 -6.30 13.26
C ASN A 544 -21.18 -5.15 12.57
N LYS A 545 -21.79 -3.96 12.56
CA LYS A 545 -21.20 -2.75 11.98
C LYS A 545 -19.91 -2.40 12.71
N LEU A 546 -19.94 -2.42 14.04
CA LEU A 546 -18.78 -2.09 14.87
C LEU A 546 -17.63 -3.08 14.68
N TRP A 547 -17.90 -4.38 14.53
CA TRP A 547 -16.87 -5.37 14.21
C TRP A 547 -16.18 -5.07 12.87
N VAL A 548 -16.94 -4.74 11.83
CA VAL A 548 -16.40 -4.36 10.52
C VAL A 548 -15.62 -3.05 10.58
N ASP A 549 -16.14 -2.04 11.29
CA ASP A 549 -15.44 -0.76 11.49
C ASP A 549 -14.10 -0.95 12.22
N ASN A 550 -14.02 -1.86 13.20
CA ASN A 550 -12.76 -2.19 13.88
C ASN A 550 -11.73 -2.79 12.92
N LEU A 551 -12.16 -3.66 11.98
CA LEU A 551 -11.26 -4.14 10.94
C LEU A 551 -10.78 -2.99 10.06
N VAL A 552 -11.68 -2.14 9.54
CA VAL A 552 -11.29 -1.00 8.67
C VAL A 552 -10.32 -0.05 9.39
N ARG A 553 -10.56 0.24 10.68
CA ARG A 553 -9.69 1.08 11.50
C ARG A 553 -8.30 0.46 11.66
N ASP A 554 -8.19 -0.86 11.73
CA ASP A 554 -6.89 -1.50 11.93
C ASP A 554 -5.88 -1.19 10.81
N TRP A 555 -6.26 -1.30 9.52
CA TRP A 555 -5.31 -1.06 8.44
C TRP A 555 -5.44 0.32 7.76
N ALA A 556 -6.61 0.96 7.88
CA ALA A 556 -6.95 2.17 7.12
C ALA A 556 -7.58 3.28 7.99
N ASN A 557 -7.28 3.34 9.29
CA ASN A 557 -7.71 4.44 10.15
C ASN A 557 -7.31 5.82 9.54
N PRO A 558 -8.25 6.72 9.26
CA PRO A 558 -7.99 7.98 8.59
C PRO A 558 -7.58 9.14 9.51
N SER A 559 -7.44 8.93 10.83
CA SER A 559 -7.13 10.01 11.75
C SER A 559 -6.18 9.62 12.88
N THR A 560 -5.24 10.50 13.22
CA THR A 560 -4.37 10.33 14.39
C THR A 560 -5.09 10.53 15.74
N GLU A 561 -6.39 10.88 15.71
CA GLU A 561 -7.21 11.01 16.92
C GLU A 561 -7.69 9.67 17.48
N ASP A 562 -7.63 8.58 16.71
CA ASP A 562 -7.99 7.24 17.20
C ASP A 562 -6.91 6.72 18.15
N PRO A 563 -7.22 6.49 19.45
CA PRO A 563 -6.22 6.03 20.41
C PRO A 563 -5.97 4.52 20.32
N PHE A 564 -6.69 3.79 19.47
CA PHE A 564 -6.61 2.32 19.37
C PHE A 564 -5.89 1.81 18.12
N PHE A 565 -5.81 2.63 17.07
CA PHE A 565 -5.22 2.22 15.80
C PHE A 565 -4.39 3.34 15.18
N PRO A 566 -3.22 3.03 14.61
CA PRO A 566 -2.37 4.05 13.99
C PRO A 566 -3.00 4.56 12.70
N PHE A 567 -2.74 5.83 12.38
CA PHE A 567 -3.18 6.44 11.12
C PHE A 567 -2.65 5.64 9.92
N SER A 568 -3.54 5.19 9.04
CA SER A 568 -3.24 4.61 7.73
C SER A 568 -2.14 3.54 7.80
N ARG A 569 -2.29 2.52 8.65
CA ARG A 569 -1.25 1.51 8.92
C ARG A 569 -0.63 0.97 7.63
N ALA A 570 -1.45 0.45 6.71
CA ALA A 570 -0.97 -0.17 5.46
C ALA A 570 -0.68 0.88 4.38
N PHE A 571 -1.68 1.68 3.99
CA PHE A 571 -1.55 2.64 2.89
C PHE A 571 -0.54 3.75 3.22
N ASP A 572 0.42 3.97 2.33
CA ASP A 572 1.43 5.01 2.44
C ASP A 572 1.11 6.12 1.42
N TRP A 573 0.66 7.27 1.94
CA TRP A 573 0.24 8.41 1.11
C TRP A 573 1.38 9.10 0.35
N PHE A 574 2.65 8.84 0.68
CA PHE A 574 3.79 9.30 -0.11
C PHE A 574 4.15 8.30 -1.22
N HIS A 575 3.88 7.01 -1.03
CA HIS A 575 4.10 5.99 -2.06
C HIS A 575 2.91 5.84 -3.00
N GLY A 576 1.72 6.22 -2.52
CA GLY A 576 0.46 6.09 -3.22
C GLY A 576 -0.05 4.65 -3.30
N HIS A 577 0.55 3.72 -2.56
CA HIS A 577 0.16 2.30 -2.48
C HIS A 577 0.41 1.78 -1.06
N SER A 578 -0.05 0.57 -0.75
CA SER A 578 0.13 -0.03 0.57
C SER A 578 1.49 -0.71 0.73
N TRP A 579 1.87 -0.98 1.98
CA TRP A 579 2.95 -1.90 2.32
C TRP A 579 2.40 -3.10 3.08
N ALA A 580 2.73 -4.29 2.59
CA ALA A 580 2.21 -5.55 3.10
C ALA A 580 2.98 -6.03 4.33
N ARG A 581 4.31 -5.94 4.29
CA ARG A 581 5.21 -6.34 5.38
C ARG A 581 5.07 -5.53 6.68
N GLY A 582 4.82 -6.24 7.79
CA GLY A 582 4.70 -5.72 9.15
C GLY A 582 6.02 -5.63 9.92
N VAL A 583 6.04 -6.09 11.17
CA VAL A 583 7.06 -5.70 12.18
C VAL A 583 8.33 -6.57 12.22
N LEU A 584 8.49 -7.50 11.27
CA LEU A 584 9.68 -8.34 11.17
C LEU A 584 10.86 -7.60 10.52
N GLU A 585 12.09 -7.98 10.87
CA GLU A 585 13.31 -7.47 10.25
C GLU A 585 13.26 -7.61 8.72
N ALA A 586 13.60 -6.53 8.02
CA ALA A 586 13.40 -6.41 6.58
C ALA A 586 14.68 -5.95 5.87
N PRO A 587 15.59 -6.87 5.48
CA PRO A 587 16.87 -6.50 4.86
C PRO A 587 16.73 -5.71 3.55
N ASP A 588 15.66 -5.96 2.80
CA ASP A 588 15.33 -5.25 1.56
C ASP A 588 14.27 -4.15 1.76
N GLY A 589 13.90 -3.85 3.01
CA GLY A 589 12.85 -2.91 3.39
C GLY A 589 11.44 -3.48 3.25
N LYS A 590 10.43 -2.59 3.23
CA LYS A 590 9.03 -2.99 3.11
C LYS A 590 8.76 -3.61 1.74
N ASP A 591 7.77 -4.49 1.68
CA ASP A 591 7.37 -5.17 0.45
C ASP A 591 5.87 -5.21 0.24
N GLN A 592 5.49 -5.32 -1.03
CA GLN A 592 4.14 -5.56 -1.52
C GLN A 592 4.22 -6.31 -2.86
N GLU A 593 3.43 -7.37 -2.98
CA GLU A 593 3.31 -8.22 -4.18
C GLU A 593 1.96 -7.97 -4.88
N SER A 594 0.86 -8.35 -4.23
CA SER A 594 -0.48 -8.37 -4.80
C SER A 594 -1.07 -6.96 -5.01
N SER A 595 -0.74 -6.34 -6.14
CA SER A 595 -1.22 -5.00 -6.49
C SER A 595 -2.75 -4.92 -6.64
N SER A 596 -3.38 -6.02 -7.06
CA SER A 596 -4.83 -6.10 -7.21
C SER A 596 -5.54 -6.20 -5.86
N GLU A 597 -4.95 -6.87 -4.87
CA GLU A 597 -5.51 -6.89 -3.52
C GLU A 597 -5.34 -5.56 -2.79
N ASP A 598 -4.28 -4.79 -3.07
CA ASP A 598 -4.14 -3.42 -2.57
C ASP A 598 -5.30 -2.54 -3.06
N ALA A 599 -5.59 -2.57 -4.38
CA ALA A 599 -6.75 -1.87 -4.95
C ALA A 599 -8.10 -2.41 -4.42
N PHE A 600 -8.23 -3.72 -4.28
CA PHE A 600 -9.42 -4.36 -3.70
C PHE A 600 -9.64 -3.92 -2.25
N SER A 601 -8.58 -3.74 -1.46
CA SER A 601 -8.69 -3.31 -0.07
C SER A 601 -9.37 -1.94 0.07
N THR A 602 -9.03 -1.01 -0.82
CA THR A 602 -9.67 0.32 -0.87
C THR A 602 -11.11 0.24 -1.40
N TYR A 603 -11.36 -0.64 -2.37
CA TYR A 603 -12.70 -0.89 -2.89
C TYR A 603 -13.64 -1.50 -1.84
N ALA A 604 -13.16 -2.41 -0.99
CA ALA A 604 -13.94 -2.97 0.10
C ALA A 604 -14.40 -1.88 1.09
N ILE A 605 -13.51 -0.94 1.45
CA ILE A 605 -13.86 0.21 2.29
C ILE A 605 -14.90 1.09 1.60
N LYS A 606 -14.72 1.37 0.29
CA LYS A 606 -15.69 2.13 -0.50
C LYS A 606 -17.09 1.49 -0.42
N MET A 607 -17.18 0.18 -0.59
CA MET A 607 -18.46 -0.53 -0.55
C MET A 607 -19.08 -0.57 0.83
N TRP A 608 -18.26 -0.73 1.87
CA TRP A 608 -18.73 -0.61 3.24
C TRP A 608 -19.27 0.79 3.56
N ALA A 609 -18.56 1.84 3.14
CA ALA A 609 -18.99 3.22 3.31
C ALA A 609 -20.32 3.50 2.60
N ARG A 610 -20.50 2.96 1.38
CA ARG A 610 -21.74 3.11 0.62
C ARG A 610 -22.95 2.52 1.35
N VAL A 611 -22.84 1.29 1.86
CA VAL A 611 -23.98 0.62 2.53
C VAL A 611 -24.25 1.16 3.94
N THR A 612 -23.24 1.76 4.58
CA THR A 612 -23.39 2.43 5.89
C THR A 612 -23.81 3.89 5.78
N GLY A 613 -23.80 4.47 4.57
CA GLY A 613 -24.11 5.88 4.32
C GLY A 613 -23.00 6.85 4.74
N ASP A 614 -21.77 6.38 4.92
CA ASP A 614 -20.61 7.23 5.22
C ASP A 614 -20.03 7.84 3.94
N ALA A 615 -20.65 8.94 3.50
CA ALA A 615 -20.25 9.65 2.28
C ALA A 615 -18.79 10.15 2.33
N ARG A 616 -18.24 10.42 3.52
CA ARG A 616 -16.88 10.93 3.67
C ARG A 616 -15.86 9.82 3.49
N THR A 617 -16.07 8.66 4.10
CA THR A 617 -15.24 7.48 3.87
C THR A 617 -15.34 7.04 2.41
N GLU A 618 -16.53 7.08 1.79
CA GLU A 618 -16.68 6.76 0.36
C GLU A 618 -15.87 7.74 -0.53
N ALA A 619 -15.94 9.04 -0.25
CA ALA A 619 -15.15 10.06 -0.95
C ALA A 619 -13.64 9.86 -0.77
N ARG A 620 -13.18 9.56 0.45
CA ARG A 620 -11.77 9.23 0.73
C ARG A 620 -11.33 7.98 -0.02
N SER A 621 -12.14 6.92 -0.05
CA SER A 621 -11.82 5.70 -0.80
C SER A 621 -11.78 5.92 -2.31
N ASN A 622 -12.62 6.81 -2.87
CA ASN A 622 -12.51 7.20 -4.27
C ASN A 622 -11.16 7.87 -4.57
N LEU A 623 -10.75 8.83 -3.72
CA LEU A 623 -9.47 9.51 -3.83
C LEU A 623 -8.30 8.52 -3.69
N GLN A 624 -8.31 7.69 -2.65
CA GLN A 624 -7.29 6.67 -2.41
C GLN A 624 -7.18 5.70 -3.58
N LEU A 625 -8.29 5.23 -4.15
CA LEU A 625 -8.27 4.30 -5.28
C LEU A 625 -7.69 4.92 -6.56
N ALA A 626 -7.93 6.22 -6.81
CA ALA A 626 -7.31 6.94 -7.92
C ALA A 626 -5.79 7.05 -7.75
N ILE A 627 -5.32 7.36 -6.53
CA ILE A 627 -3.90 7.41 -6.19
C ILE A 627 -3.27 6.02 -6.36
N THR A 628 -3.91 4.97 -5.83
CA THR A 628 -3.49 3.57 -6.01
C THR A 628 -3.39 3.21 -7.48
N ALA A 629 -4.39 3.53 -8.32
CA ALA A 629 -4.32 3.24 -9.74
C ALA A 629 -3.11 3.89 -10.41
N ARG A 630 -2.85 5.18 -10.14
CA ARG A 630 -1.71 5.92 -10.70
C ARG A 630 -0.36 5.35 -10.24
N SER A 631 -0.23 5.03 -8.96
CA SER A 631 1.02 4.49 -8.39
C SER A 631 1.28 3.07 -8.90
N LEU A 632 0.26 2.21 -8.94
CA LEU A 632 0.39 0.86 -9.48
C LEU A 632 0.73 0.87 -10.97
N GLN A 633 0.13 1.75 -11.78
CA GLN A 633 0.50 1.93 -13.20
C GLN A 633 1.91 2.51 -13.40
N SER A 634 2.46 3.17 -12.38
CA SER A 634 3.84 3.67 -12.42
C SER A 634 4.85 2.59 -12.04
N TYR A 635 4.55 1.75 -11.04
CA TYR A 635 5.55 0.91 -10.39
C TYR A 635 5.34 -0.61 -10.56
N TYR A 636 4.10 -1.05 -10.77
CA TYR A 636 3.72 -2.46 -10.77
C TYR A 636 3.18 -2.94 -12.13
N LEU A 637 2.39 -2.13 -12.84
CA LEU A 637 1.75 -2.48 -14.11
C LEU A 637 2.48 -1.76 -15.24
N LEU A 638 3.41 -2.47 -15.87
CA LEU A 638 4.42 -1.92 -16.76
C LEU A 638 3.96 -2.03 -18.22
N ALA A 639 3.10 -1.08 -18.61
CA ALA A 639 2.77 -0.88 -20.01
C ALA A 639 4.03 -0.56 -20.85
N THR A 640 3.98 -0.80 -22.16
CA THR A 640 5.14 -0.56 -23.06
C THR A 640 5.69 0.86 -22.98
N ASP A 641 4.85 1.84 -22.67
CA ASP A 641 5.22 3.26 -22.52
C ASP A 641 5.62 3.64 -21.08
N ASN A 642 5.77 2.68 -20.16
CA ASN A 642 6.24 2.94 -18.81
C ASN A 642 7.66 3.56 -18.84
N ASP A 643 7.74 4.82 -18.47
CA ASP A 643 8.97 5.62 -18.41
C ASP A 643 9.60 5.67 -17.00
N VAL A 644 9.00 4.94 -16.05
CA VAL A 644 9.35 4.98 -14.63
C VAL A 644 10.39 3.93 -14.31
N GLN A 645 10.08 2.65 -14.56
CA GLN A 645 10.94 1.52 -14.23
C GLN A 645 12.06 1.31 -15.25
N PRO A 646 13.21 0.69 -14.88
CA PRO A 646 14.33 0.40 -15.79
C PRO A 646 13.87 -0.18 -17.13
N PRO A 647 14.32 0.37 -18.29
CA PRO A 647 13.89 -0.14 -19.60
C PRO A 647 14.13 -1.64 -19.77
N ARG A 648 15.23 -2.16 -19.21
CA ARG A 648 15.55 -3.60 -19.20
C ARG A 648 14.59 -4.47 -18.38
N PHE A 649 13.69 -3.87 -17.59
CA PHE A 649 12.73 -4.56 -16.74
C PHE A 649 11.28 -4.40 -17.21
N VAL A 650 10.96 -3.32 -17.93
CA VAL A 650 9.58 -2.97 -18.35
C VAL A 650 8.89 -4.11 -19.12
N ASP A 651 9.63 -4.82 -19.98
CA ASP A 651 9.06 -5.92 -20.77
C ASP A 651 8.59 -7.11 -19.92
N ASN A 652 8.85 -7.16 -18.61
CA ASN A 652 8.22 -8.15 -17.71
C ASN A 652 6.71 -7.96 -17.54
N ARG A 653 6.17 -6.79 -17.92
CA ARG A 653 4.77 -6.33 -17.77
C ARG A 653 4.28 -6.11 -16.36
N VAL A 654 4.77 -6.87 -15.40
CA VAL A 654 4.49 -6.66 -13.98
C VAL A 654 5.77 -6.62 -13.16
N ALA A 655 5.69 -6.03 -11.97
CA ALA A 655 6.80 -6.03 -11.03
C ALA A 655 7.12 -7.42 -10.45
N GLY A 656 6.11 -8.28 -10.26
CA GLY A 656 6.21 -9.38 -9.31
C GLY A 656 6.19 -8.81 -7.89
N ILE A 657 7.21 -9.10 -7.09
CA ILE A 657 7.33 -8.54 -5.75
C ILE A 657 8.20 -7.27 -5.80
N LEU A 658 7.66 -6.19 -5.25
CA LEU A 658 8.39 -4.93 -5.08
C LEU A 658 8.73 -4.75 -3.60
N TRP A 659 10.01 -4.51 -3.32
CA TRP A 659 10.53 -4.06 -2.04
C TRP A 659 10.95 -2.59 -2.12
N ASP A 660 11.38 -2.01 -1.01
CA ASP A 660 12.05 -0.71 -1.03
C ASP A 660 13.38 -0.75 -1.81
N ARG A 661 14.14 -1.82 -1.61
CA ARG A 661 15.47 -2.00 -2.20
C ARG A 661 15.49 -2.58 -3.61
N LYS A 662 14.54 -3.47 -3.91
CA LYS A 662 14.59 -4.31 -5.12
C LYS A 662 13.22 -4.53 -5.73
N VAL A 663 13.20 -4.83 -7.02
CA VAL A 663 12.03 -5.40 -7.70
C VAL A 663 12.44 -6.73 -8.31
N ASN A 664 11.60 -7.75 -8.15
CA ASN A 664 11.86 -9.08 -8.70
C ASN A 664 10.59 -9.66 -9.32
N HIS A 665 10.66 -10.01 -10.60
CA HIS A 665 9.62 -10.68 -11.36
C HIS A 665 9.54 -12.16 -10.95
N THR A 666 8.96 -12.38 -9.78
CA THR A 666 8.84 -13.67 -9.08
C THR A 666 7.58 -13.65 -8.21
N THR A 667 7.29 -14.76 -7.53
CA THR A 667 6.33 -14.82 -6.43
C THR A 667 6.91 -15.54 -5.21
N TYR A 668 6.27 -15.41 -4.05
CA TYR A 668 6.64 -16.20 -2.86
C TYR A 668 6.41 -17.71 -3.01
N PHE A 669 5.70 -18.15 -4.06
CA PHE A 669 5.23 -19.53 -4.24
C PHE A 669 5.60 -20.15 -5.60
N GLY A 670 6.40 -19.45 -6.43
CA GLY A 670 7.06 -20.00 -7.60
C GLY A 670 7.11 -19.08 -8.83
N ASP A 671 8.04 -19.37 -9.75
CA ASP A 671 8.34 -18.55 -10.93
C ASP A 671 7.54 -18.94 -12.18
N VAL A 672 6.33 -19.48 -12.02
CA VAL A 672 5.46 -19.77 -13.17
C VAL A 672 4.88 -18.45 -13.67
N THR A 673 5.00 -18.15 -14.96
CA THR A 673 4.50 -16.90 -15.56
C THR A 673 3.04 -16.61 -15.19
N ALA A 674 2.15 -17.61 -15.23
CA ALA A 674 0.75 -17.45 -14.84
C ALA A 674 0.59 -17.02 -13.36
N TYR A 675 1.50 -17.43 -12.48
CA TYR A 675 1.50 -17.05 -11.06
C TYR A 675 1.96 -15.60 -10.90
N ILE A 676 3.10 -15.27 -11.53
CA ILE A 676 3.70 -13.94 -11.45
C ILE A 676 2.76 -12.88 -12.05
N GLN A 677 2.14 -13.14 -13.19
CA GLN A 677 1.18 -12.19 -13.79
C GLN A 677 -0.17 -12.21 -13.04
N GLY A 678 -0.64 -13.41 -12.69
CA GLY A 678 -1.97 -13.62 -12.14
C GLY A 678 -2.17 -13.05 -10.72
N ILE A 679 -1.12 -12.98 -9.90
CA ILE A 679 -1.21 -12.36 -8.57
C ILE A 679 -1.57 -10.88 -8.64
N HIS A 680 -1.30 -10.20 -9.77
CA HIS A 680 -1.68 -8.81 -10.02
C HIS A 680 -3.09 -8.65 -10.64
N MET A 681 -3.83 -9.75 -10.84
CA MET A 681 -5.19 -9.75 -11.41
C MET A 681 -6.27 -9.99 -10.36
N LEU A 682 -5.98 -10.78 -9.32
CA LEU A 682 -6.98 -11.26 -8.37
C LEU A 682 -7.11 -10.37 -7.12
N PRO A 683 -8.30 -10.26 -6.53
CA PRO A 683 -9.58 -10.71 -7.06
C PRO A 683 -10.06 -9.82 -8.21
N ILE A 684 -10.75 -10.40 -9.19
CA ILE A 684 -11.36 -9.61 -10.26
C ILE A 684 -12.72 -9.08 -9.80
N VAL A 685 -12.79 -7.75 -9.73
CA VAL A 685 -13.89 -6.96 -9.18
C VAL A 685 -14.12 -5.73 -10.07
N PRO A 686 -15.18 -4.94 -9.85
CA PRO A 686 -15.47 -3.77 -10.71
C PRO A 686 -14.32 -2.77 -10.84
N THR A 687 -13.48 -2.60 -9.81
CA THR A 687 -12.32 -1.70 -9.86
C THR A 687 -11.13 -2.25 -10.66
N SER A 688 -11.12 -3.54 -11.01
CA SER A 688 -10.04 -4.14 -11.81
C SER A 688 -9.90 -3.45 -13.16
N ALA A 689 -11.00 -3.10 -13.83
CA ALA A 689 -10.98 -2.39 -15.12
C ALA A 689 -10.61 -0.89 -15.01
N TYR A 690 -10.62 -0.33 -13.79
CA TYR A 690 -10.13 1.02 -13.52
C TYR A 690 -8.62 1.04 -13.29
N VAL A 691 -8.09 0.05 -12.56
CA VAL A 691 -6.66 -0.06 -12.23
C VAL A 691 -5.86 -0.64 -13.39
N ARG A 692 -6.36 -1.70 -14.04
CA ARG A 692 -5.72 -2.37 -15.17
C ARG A 692 -6.32 -1.83 -16.46
N THR A 693 -5.61 -0.94 -17.14
CA THR A 693 -6.14 -0.30 -18.35
C THR A 693 -6.35 -1.32 -19.47
N PRO A 694 -7.37 -1.15 -20.34
CA PRO A 694 -7.63 -2.07 -21.44
C PRO A 694 -6.40 -2.34 -22.33
N ALA A 695 -5.63 -1.28 -22.64
CA ALA A 695 -4.41 -1.39 -23.42
C ALA A 695 -3.33 -2.24 -22.73
N PHE A 696 -3.14 -2.07 -21.42
CA PHE A 696 -2.18 -2.86 -20.66
C PHE A 696 -2.57 -4.35 -20.63
N VAL A 697 -3.85 -4.65 -20.35
CA VAL A 697 -4.37 -6.03 -20.35
C VAL A 697 -4.15 -6.71 -21.69
N ARG A 698 -4.38 -5.98 -22.81
CA ARG A 698 -4.11 -6.49 -24.16
C ARG A 698 -2.64 -6.81 -24.38
N GLN A 699 -1.74 -5.88 -24.02
CA GLN A 699 -0.29 -6.07 -24.16
C GLN A 699 0.21 -7.29 -23.38
N GLU A 700 -0.22 -7.44 -22.13
CA GLU A 700 0.16 -8.55 -21.26
C GLU A 700 -0.36 -9.90 -21.80
N TRP A 701 -1.63 -9.93 -22.25
CA TRP A 701 -2.22 -11.13 -22.86
C TRP A 701 -1.47 -11.56 -24.11
N ASP A 702 -1.24 -10.64 -25.05
CA ASP A 702 -0.61 -10.95 -26.32
C ASP A 702 0.84 -11.43 -26.13
N GLN A 703 1.51 -10.93 -25.08
CA GLN A 703 2.87 -11.34 -24.76
C GLN A 703 2.95 -12.76 -24.17
N TYR A 704 2.13 -13.06 -23.15
CA TYR A 704 2.31 -14.29 -22.37
C TYR A 704 1.31 -15.39 -22.71
N PHE A 705 0.05 -15.05 -23.00
CA PHE A 705 -1.06 -16.01 -22.94
C PHE A 705 -1.68 -16.34 -24.29
N ALA A 706 -1.75 -15.38 -25.22
CA ALA A 706 -2.28 -15.60 -26.57
C ALA A 706 -1.55 -16.76 -27.27
N GLY A 707 -2.29 -17.77 -27.73
CA GLY A 707 -1.72 -18.96 -28.36
C GLY A 707 -0.86 -19.83 -27.43
N ASN A 708 -1.03 -19.68 -26.11
CA ASN A 708 -0.33 -20.43 -25.07
C ASN A 708 1.20 -20.31 -25.13
N LYS A 709 1.73 -19.10 -25.38
CA LYS A 709 3.16 -18.81 -25.53
C LYS A 709 4.00 -19.25 -24.33
N SER A 710 4.14 -18.40 -23.31
CA SER A 710 5.02 -18.62 -22.15
C SER A 710 4.25 -18.61 -20.82
N GLY A 711 2.98 -18.21 -20.85
CA GLY A 711 2.06 -18.16 -19.73
C GLY A 711 1.37 -19.48 -19.38
N HIS A 712 1.71 -20.59 -20.05
CA HIS A 712 1.09 -21.92 -19.96
C HIS A 712 -0.14 -22.03 -19.04
N LEU A 713 -1.33 -21.87 -19.64
CA LEU A 713 -2.61 -21.88 -18.90
C LEU A 713 -3.05 -23.32 -18.61
N THR A 714 -2.57 -23.86 -17.49
CA THR A 714 -2.94 -25.22 -17.04
C THR A 714 -4.15 -25.20 -16.11
N ALA A 715 -4.75 -26.38 -15.94
CA ALA A 715 -5.98 -26.58 -15.17
C ALA A 715 -5.86 -26.28 -13.67
N ALA A 716 -4.66 -26.18 -13.10
CA ALA A 716 -4.46 -25.82 -11.69
C ALA A 716 -3.77 -24.44 -11.60
N GLY A 717 -4.37 -23.52 -10.85
CA GLY A 717 -3.79 -22.20 -10.56
C GLY A 717 -4.52 -21.05 -11.24
N TYR A 718 -3.77 -20.12 -11.83
CA TYR A 718 -4.25 -18.78 -12.18
C TYR A 718 -5.04 -18.68 -13.49
N ALA A 719 -5.20 -19.76 -14.24
CA ALA A 719 -5.76 -19.69 -15.59
C ALA A 719 -7.18 -19.08 -15.64
N GLY A 720 -8.05 -19.39 -14.67
CA GLY A 720 -9.35 -18.72 -14.57
C GLY A 720 -9.23 -17.21 -14.41
N HIS A 721 -8.36 -16.74 -13.52
CA HIS A 721 -8.10 -15.30 -13.32
C HIS A 721 -7.58 -14.64 -14.59
N VAL A 722 -6.64 -15.27 -15.29
CA VAL A 722 -6.10 -14.73 -16.55
C VAL A 722 -7.20 -14.58 -17.61
N TYR A 723 -8.06 -15.60 -17.77
CA TYR A 723 -9.17 -15.52 -18.72
C TYR A 723 -10.20 -14.47 -18.32
N VAL A 724 -10.59 -14.32 -17.05
CA VAL A 724 -11.53 -13.24 -16.68
C VAL A 724 -10.89 -11.86 -16.91
N ASN A 725 -9.60 -11.69 -16.59
CA ASN A 725 -8.87 -10.43 -16.78
C ASN A 725 -8.88 -9.99 -18.26
N LEU A 726 -8.76 -10.94 -19.19
CA LEU A 726 -8.83 -10.67 -20.63
C LEU A 726 -10.11 -9.92 -21.05
N ALA A 727 -11.22 -10.07 -20.33
CA ALA A 727 -12.47 -9.37 -20.65
C ALA A 727 -12.36 -7.84 -20.52
N ILE A 728 -11.35 -7.34 -19.81
CA ILE A 728 -11.09 -5.90 -19.66
C ILE A 728 -10.45 -5.31 -20.93
N ALA A 729 -9.70 -6.11 -21.69
CA ALA A 729 -8.89 -5.62 -22.81
C ALA A 729 -9.72 -5.01 -23.93
N ASP A 730 -10.74 -5.74 -24.38
CA ASP A 730 -11.58 -5.39 -25.52
C ASP A 730 -12.74 -6.39 -25.66
N ARG A 731 -13.65 -6.13 -26.61
CA ARG A 731 -14.79 -6.99 -26.89
C ARG A 731 -14.39 -8.42 -27.32
N PRO A 732 -13.43 -8.64 -28.24
CA PRO A 732 -12.98 -9.99 -28.56
C PRO A 732 -12.48 -10.76 -27.33
N GLY A 733 -11.70 -10.09 -26.47
CA GLY A 733 -11.26 -10.63 -25.19
C GLY A 733 -12.44 -11.01 -24.30
N ALA A 734 -13.43 -10.14 -24.14
CA ALA A 734 -14.63 -10.44 -23.34
C ALA A 734 -15.44 -11.64 -23.87
N VAL A 735 -15.53 -11.79 -25.19
CA VAL A 735 -16.18 -12.95 -25.82
C VAL A 735 -15.39 -14.23 -25.54
N GLU A 736 -14.07 -14.21 -25.73
CA GLU A 736 -13.20 -15.36 -25.44
C GLU A 736 -13.28 -15.76 -23.96
N SER A 737 -13.19 -14.79 -23.05
CA SER A 737 -13.34 -15.01 -21.62
C SER A 737 -14.69 -15.61 -21.25
N TYR A 738 -15.78 -15.09 -21.81
CA TYR A 738 -17.12 -15.57 -21.52
C TYR A 738 -17.33 -17.00 -22.02
N GLU A 739 -16.91 -17.32 -23.25
CA GLU A 739 -17.01 -18.68 -23.79
C GLU A 739 -16.15 -19.67 -22.99
N PHE A 740 -14.95 -19.27 -22.56
CA PHE A 740 -14.13 -20.08 -21.67
C PHE A 740 -14.86 -20.38 -20.35
N MET A 741 -15.41 -19.35 -19.69
CA MET A 741 -16.13 -19.51 -18.43
C MET A 741 -17.40 -20.36 -18.59
N LYS A 742 -18.14 -20.16 -19.68
CA LYS A 742 -19.37 -20.92 -20.00
C LYS A 742 -19.12 -22.40 -20.18
N GLY A 743 -17.91 -22.80 -20.59
CA GLY A 743 -17.49 -24.20 -20.70
C GLY A 743 -17.13 -24.87 -19.36
N LEU A 744 -17.10 -24.13 -18.24
CA LEU A 744 -16.70 -24.67 -16.94
C LEU A 744 -17.89 -25.11 -16.09
N THR A 745 -17.61 -25.94 -15.09
CA THR A 745 -18.53 -26.21 -13.97
C THR A 745 -17.94 -25.61 -12.68
N PRO A 746 -18.75 -25.38 -11.62
CA PRO A 746 -18.24 -24.85 -10.35
C PRO A 746 -17.19 -25.70 -9.63
N SER A 747 -17.00 -26.97 -10.02
CA SER A 747 -15.93 -27.85 -9.51
C SER A 747 -14.70 -27.87 -10.42
N SER A 748 -14.68 -27.05 -11.48
CA SER A 748 -13.58 -26.96 -12.41
C SER A 748 -12.29 -26.54 -11.69
N PRO A 749 -11.15 -27.20 -11.96
CA PRO A 749 -9.89 -26.87 -11.29
C PRO A 749 -9.35 -25.48 -11.68
N TYR A 750 -9.90 -24.87 -12.75
CA TYR A 750 -9.60 -23.52 -13.19
C TYR A 750 -10.18 -22.42 -12.27
N LEU A 751 -11.00 -22.79 -11.28
CA LEU A 751 -11.73 -21.87 -10.39
C LEU A 751 -11.12 -21.84 -8.98
N ASP A 752 -9.84 -21.49 -8.88
CA ASP A 752 -9.18 -21.31 -7.58
C ASP A 752 -9.52 -19.94 -6.95
N GLY A 753 -10.23 -19.95 -5.82
CA GLY A 753 -10.59 -18.73 -5.08
C GLY A 753 -11.60 -17.80 -5.79
N VAL A 754 -12.35 -18.31 -6.77
CA VAL A 754 -13.30 -17.51 -7.59
C VAL A 754 -14.67 -18.17 -7.69
N SER A 755 -15.69 -17.34 -7.92
CA SER A 755 -17.05 -17.80 -8.27
C SER A 755 -17.19 -17.85 -9.79
N LEU A 756 -17.62 -18.99 -10.31
CA LEU A 756 -18.01 -19.13 -11.72
C LEU A 756 -19.20 -18.25 -12.05
N ALA A 757 -20.20 -18.17 -11.16
CA ALA A 757 -21.37 -17.32 -11.36
C ALA A 757 -20.96 -15.85 -11.53
N TRP A 758 -20.05 -15.36 -10.69
CA TRP A 758 -19.50 -14.01 -10.82
C TRP A 758 -18.69 -13.85 -12.11
N ASN A 759 -17.81 -14.80 -12.44
CA ASN A 759 -16.97 -14.71 -13.62
C ASN A 759 -17.79 -14.71 -14.93
N LEU A 760 -18.85 -15.53 -15.00
CA LEU A 760 -19.82 -15.53 -16.09
C LEU A 760 -20.51 -14.17 -16.22
N ALA A 761 -21.00 -13.63 -15.10
CA ALA A 761 -21.68 -12.33 -15.08
C ALA A 761 -20.74 -11.20 -15.51
N TYR A 762 -19.52 -11.16 -14.96
CA TYR A 762 -18.52 -10.13 -15.23
C TYR A 762 -18.07 -10.14 -16.69
N THR A 763 -17.68 -11.31 -17.23
CA THR A 763 -17.21 -11.43 -18.62
C THR A 763 -18.32 -11.18 -19.63
N ALA A 764 -19.55 -11.62 -19.36
CA ALA A 764 -20.71 -11.28 -20.18
C ALA A 764 -20.98 -9.77 -20.20
N ALA A 765 -20.93 -9.13 -19.03
CA ALA A 765 -21.21 -7.70 -18.86
C ALA A 765 -20.17 -6.80 -19.51
N LEU A 766 -18.89 -7.20 -19.57
CA LEU A 766 -17.85 -6.43 -20.26
C LEU A 766 -17.89 -6.54 -21.79
N GLY A 767 -18.89 -7.23 -22.36
CA GLY A 767 -19.12 -7.30 -23.80
C GLY A 767 -19.09 -8.70 -24.39
N GLY A 768 -18.90 -9.74 -23.56
CA GLY A 768 -18.93 -11.12 -23.99
C GLY A 768 -20.33 -11.61 -24.39
N SER A 769 -21.37 -11.12 -23.71
CA SER A 769 -22.76 -11.51 -23.99
C SER A 769 -23.75 -10.46 -23.46
N LEU A 770 -23.77 -9.28 -24.10
CA LEU A 770 -24.72 -8.20 -23.79
C LEU A 770 -26.06 -8.40 -24.50
N ASN A 771 -27.13 -7.87 -23.91
CA ASN A 771 -28.41 -7.77 -24.59
C ASN A 771 -28.33 -6.80 -25.79
N SER A 772 -29.14 -7.03 -26.84
CA SER A 772 -29.09 -6.28 -28.11
C SER A 772 -29.46 -4.79 -27.98
N ASN A 773 -30.11 -4.39 -26.89
CA ASN A 773 -30.46 -3.00 -26.58
C ASN A 773 -29.38 -2.24 -25.78
N SER A 774 -28.24 -2.85 -25.49
CA SER A 774 -27.15 -2.20 -24.76
C SER A 774 -26.41 -1.21 -25.67
N THR A 775 -26.53 0.09 -25.39
CA THR A 775 -25.90 1.14 -26.20
C THR A 775 -24.38 1.19 -25.96
N MET A 776 -23.59 0.72 -26.92
CA MET A 776 -22.15 1.03 -26.96
C MET A 776 -21.97 2.50 -27.37
N ASN A 777 -21.42 3.33 -26.49
CA ASN A 777 -20.99 4.68 -26.87
C ASN A 777 -19.76 4.56 -27.78
N SER A 778 -19.97 4.64 -29.09
CA SER A 778 -18.95 4.43 -30.12
C SER A 778 -17.92 5.58 -30.27
N THR A 779 -17.93 6.57 -29.37
CA THR A 779 -17.19 7.83 -29.58
C THR A 779 -15.80 7.89 -28.93
N ILE A 780 -15.38 6.91 -28.12
CA ILE A 780 -14.13 6.99 -27.33
C ILE A 780 -12.96 6.19 -27.92
N TYR A 781 -13.18 5.33 -28.94
CA TYR A 781 -12.10 4.53 -29.55
C TYR A 781 -11.12 5.30 -30.46
N ARG A 782 -11.15 6.63 -30.49
CA ARG A 782 -10.27 7.41 -31.40
C ARG A 782 -9.21 8.29 -30.74
N ARG A 783 -9.18 8.47 -29.42
CA ARG A 783 -8.06 9.19 -28.74
C ARG A 783 -8.00 8.82 -27.25
N VAL A 784 -7.22 7.79 -26.90
CA VAL A 784 -6.36 7.74 -25.70
C VAL A 784 -5.13 6.96 -26.09
#